data_AF-A0A3D8IK27-F1
#
_entry.id   AF-A0A3D8IK27-F1
#
_cell.length_a   1.000
_cell.length_b   1.000
_cell.length_c   1.000
_cell.angle_alpha   90.00
_cell.angle_beta   90.00
_cell.angle_gamma   90.00
#
_symmetry.space_group_name_H-M   'P 1'
#
loop_
_entity.id
_entity.type
_entity.pdbx_description
1 polymer ?
#
loop_
_entity_poly.entity_id
_entity_poly.type
_entity_poly.pdbx_seq_one_letter_code
_entity_poly.pdbx_strand_id
1 'polypeptide(L)'
;MKNIKEKIDKAIDFLDTLAELQIFWKSRENKEETIFQYLAPQARKEPNIIKNYLSEIEKINKIDTKYIKEKIFDINKKIFDTNQDNSEYYSSIILHCFNIHDNYLRYFLNDKDSRDINLVFDRFATSLCYSHTYYQEIINSFLAVELVKLVTEYKGNLILIGANGSGKSTFARHFKGSVSQHYPSKFVVIPAQKVFFLKSRDSIPLFDKAENDISHFQSHDKLYKTANEAYSITNDLETITNYLTAEYSKITHNTHSKGIREVSMFEKIFQIWNEIITHIQLSLDENGNNIVVTPQDTSLPLYDFMGLSDGEKCMFYCIASVMIAKEKSYIIVDEPENHLNMAIVNTLWDKLENARRDCHFIYLTHNPYFVSGRNNTKMLWIKSFNPLKIHWDYKELPNENIPQELLVELLGSKKPILFCEGTRDSIDYKLYSILFKNYTIIPAGGHREAIEYCKSINDNEIFNLKAIAIIDKDYYEDNEINKWKEKNIYPLDIVEIENLLCDEKILKEAQKRFCAEENIVEIAKEKLLDEINKNKEQQAIKYAMFGVNKLLNNCIDKKNVKSIDEAEQTFKERIEEIKIKEFYDKYLKLLDEIYKTKDYNKALQKYNSKGVLGIVGNTISQNYKDRILKLISENDELQNIIREKYFKEIPLQS
;
A
#
# COMPACT_ATOMS: atom_id res chain seq x y z
N MET A 1 -10.01 26.82 0.31
CA MET A 1 -10.51 25.62 1.02
C MET A 1 -9.91 25.52 2.42
N LYS A 2 -8.59 25.46 2.59
CA LYS A 2 -7.93 25.38 3.92
C LYS A 2 -8.41 26.42 4.94
N ASN A 3 -8.52 27.70 4.56
CA ASN A 3 -8.99 28.79 5.44
C ASN A 3 -10.50 28.72 5.77
N ILE A 4 -11.32 28.10 4.90
CA ILE A 4 -12.76 27.88 5.14
C ILE A 4 -12.95 26.64 6.02
N LYS A 5 -12.26 25.55 5.71
CA LYS A 5 -12.22 24.33 6.53
C LYS A 5 -11.75 24.64 7.96
N GLU A 6 -10.68 25.42 8.13
CA GLU A 6 -10.24 25.87 9.46
C GLU A 6 -11.28 26.71 10.21
N LYS A 7 -12.13 27.47 9.52
CA LYS A 7 -13.23 28.23 10.14
C LYS A 7 -14.40 27.33 10.52
N ILE A 8 -14.69 26.30 9.72
CA ILE A 8 -15.75 25.33 9.99
C ILE A 8 -15.31 24.32 11.06
N ASP A 9 -14.08 23.82 11.03
CA ASP A 9 -13.49 22.97 12.07
C ASP A 9 -13.52 23.68 13.42
N LYS A 10 -13.20 24.98 13.47
CA LYS A 10 -13.36 25.82 14.67
C LYS A 10 -14.81 25.94 15.13
N ALA A 11 -15.76 25.97 14.20
CA ALA A 11 -17.19 25.98 14.54
C ALA A 11 -17.63 24.62 15.11
N ILE A 12 -17.10 23.51 14.60
CA ILE A 12 -17.37 22.16 15.13
C ILE A 12 -16.73 21.95 16.50
N ASP A 13 -15.42 22.22 16.67
CA ASP A 13 -14.76 22.08 17.97
C ASP A 13 -15.53 22.86 19.06
N PHE A 14 -16.06 24.02 18.67
CA PHE A 14 -16.89 24.86 19.52
C PHE A 14 -18.31 24.29 19.77
N LEU A 15 -18.94 23.67 18.77
CA LEU A 15 -20.25 23.00 18.91
C LEU A 15 -20.15 21.69 19.70
N ASP A 16 -19.05 20.94 19.58
CA ASP A 16 -18.79 19.72 20.35
C ASP A 16 -18.55 20.07 21.83
N THR A 17 -17.86 21.20 22.11
CA THR A 17 -17.76 21.78 23.47
C THR A 17 -19.15 22.11 24.06
N LEU A 18 -20.10 22.54 23.22
CA LEU A 18 -21.49 22.81 23.61
C LEU A 18 -22.32 21.52 23.80
N ALA A 19 -22.05 20.46 23.04
CA ALA A 19 -22.67 19.15 23.21
C ALA A 19 -22.22 18.47 24.51
N GLU A 20 -20.95 18.62 24.89
CA GLU A 20 -20.45 18.19 26.21
C GLU A 20 -21.15 18.93 27.35
N LEU A 21 -21.40 20.24 27.20
CA LEU A 21 -22.22 21.03 28.14
C LEU A 21 -23.67 20.51 28.22
N GLN A 22 -24.24 20.05 27.10
CA GLN A 22 -25.60 19.48 27.05
C GLN A 22 -25.70 18.11 27.75
N ILE A 23 -24.68 17.25 27.58
CA ILE A 23 -24.57 15.95 28.25
C ILE A 23 -24.38 16.13 29.76
N PHE A 24 -23.51 17.06 30.17
CA PHE A 24 -23.30 17.45 31.57
C PHE A 24 -24.59 17.96 32.24
N TRP A 25 -25.47 18.63 31.50
CA TRP A 25 -26.77 19.10 32.00
C TRP A 25 -27.86 18.04 32.10
N LYS A 26 -27.87 17.05 31.19
CA LYS A 26 -28.85 15.96 31.23
C LYS A 26 -28.56 14.92 32.32
N SER A 27 -27.32 14.82 32.81
CA SER A 27 -26.88 13.79 33.75
C SER A 27 -27.11 14.09 35.24
N ARG A 28 -27.81 15.18 35.62
CA ARG A 28 -28.17 15.47 37.02
C ARG A 28 -29.69 15.47 37.23
N GLU A 29 -30.16 14.52 38.02
CA GLU A 29 -31.58 14.21 38.25
C GLU A 29 -32.36 15.19 39.16
N ASN A 30 -31.75 16.22 39.76
CA ASN A 30 -32.49 17.18 40.60
C ASN A 30 -32.72 18.52 39.88
N LYS A 31 -33.81 18.55 39.13
CA LYS A 31 -34.44 19.74 38.56
C LYS A 31 -35.21 20.46 39.67
N GLU A 32 -34.56 21.41 40.35
CA GLU A 32 -35.16 22.68 40.81
C GLU A 32 -34.19 23.52 41.68
N GLU A 33 -33.24 22.91 42.40
CA GLU A 33 -32.39 23.68 43.33
C GLU A 33 -30.93 23.94 42.91
N THR A 34 -30.47 23.45 41.75
CA THR A 34 -29.05 23.59 41.34
C THR A 34 -28.79 24.29 40.01
N ILE A 35 -29.81 24.88 39.37
CA ILE A 35 -29.61 25.78 38.22
C ILE A 35 -29.21 27.19 38.69
N PHE A 36 -29.63 27.59 39.91
CA PHE A 36 -29.41 28.95 40.42
C PHE A 36 -28.03 29.20 41.03
N GLN A 37 -27.22 28.17 41.31
CA GLN A 37 -25.94 28.32 41.99
C GLN A 37 -24.69 28.12 41.10
N TYR A 38 -24.81 27.59 39.88
CA TYR A 38 -23.64 27.38 39.00
C TYR A 38 -23.66 28.11 37.65
N LEU A 39 -24.78 28.76 37.28
CA LEU A 39 -24.68 29.95 36.44
C LEU A 39 -24.14 31.07 37.34
N ALA A 40 -22.82 31.10 37.47
CA ALA A 40 -22.14 32.23 38.08
C ALA A 40 -22.73 33.53 37.49
N PRO A 41 -22.89 34.61 38.29
CA PRO A 41 -23.47 35.90 37.90
C PRO A 41 -22.85 36.61 36.67
N GLN A 42 -21.93 35.97 35.96
CA GLN A 42 -21.24 36.44 34.76
C GLN A 42 -22.06 36.23 33.47
N ALA A 43 -22.82 35.13 33.31
CA ALA A 43 -23.65 34.94 32.11
C ALA A 43 -24.83 35.94 32.02
N ARG A 44 -25.28 36.47 33.16
CA ARG A 44 -26.23 37.60 33.22
C ARG A 44 -25.57 38.97 33.03
N LYS A 45 -24.25 39.08 33.18
CA LYS A 45 -23.51 40.36 33.12
C LYS A 45 -22.79 40.62 31.80
N GLU A 46 -22.65 39.63 30.92
CA GLU A 46 -22.04 39.85 29.60
C GLU A 46 -22.94 39.37 28.44
N PRO A 47 -23.89 40.23 28.00
CA PRO A 47 -24.54 40.12 26.68
C PRO A 47 -23.54 39.99 25.52
N ASN A 48 -22.27 40.32 25.77
CA ASN A 48 -21.15 40.25 24.85
C ASN A 48 -20.78 38.83 24.44
N ILE A 49 -21.00 37.79 25.27
CA ILE A 49 -20.69 36.40 24.87
C ILE A 49 -21.69 35.90 23.82
N ILE A 50 -22.99 36.13 24.04
CA ILE A 50 -24.04 35.80 23.07
C ILE A 50 -23.92 36.70 21.82
N LYS A 51 -23.61 38.00 21.98
CA LYS A 51 -23.31 38.87 20.83
C LYS A 51 -22.07 38.45 20.05
N ASN A 52 -21.01 38.00 20.72
CA ASN A 52 -19.81 37.47 20.07
C ASN A 52 -20.13 36.18 19.32
N TYR A 53 -20.96 35.30 19.90
CA TYR A 53 -21.48 34.10 19.26
C TYR A 53 -22.28 34.42 17.98
N LEU A 54 -23.21 35.37 18.05
CA LEU A 54 -24.00 35.85 16.91
C LEU A 54 -23.11 36.53 15.85
N SER A 55 -22.10 37.27 16.28
CA SER A 55 -21.12 37.91 15.39
C SER A 55 -20.24 36.88 14.66
N GLU A 56 -19.79 35.80 15.31
CA GLU A 56 -19.02 34.74 14.65
C GLU A 56 -19.88 33.95 13.67
N ILE A 57 -21.15 33.65 14.01
CA ILE A 57 -22.12 33.05 13.08
C ILE A 57 -22.38 33.98 11.89
N GLU A 58 -22.58 35.28 12.11
CA GLU A 58 -22.71 36.26 11.02
C GLU A 58 -21.45 36.34 10.14
N LYS A 59 -20.25 36.23 10.71
CA LYS A 59 -18.99 36.20 9.94
C LYS A 59 -18.86 34.93 9.10
N ILE A 60 -19.26 33.77 9.64
CA ILE A 60 -19.32 32.50 8.91
C ILE A 60 -20.37 32.59 7.79
N ASN A 61 -21.54 33.16 8.08
CA ASN A 61 -22.62 33.39 7.12
C ASN A 61 -22.25 34.37 5.99
N LYS A 62 -21.42 35.38 6.28
CA LYS A 62 -20.88 36.33 5.29
C LYS A 62 -19.78 35.73 4.41
N ILE A 63 -19.19 34.61 4.81
CA ILE A 63 -18.17 33.90 4.02
C ILE A 63 -18.86 32.88 3.09
N ASP A 64 -18.84 33.22 1.80
CA ASP A 64 -18.70 32.29 0.68
C ASP A 64 -19.87 31.43 0.18
N THR A 65 -21.14 31.80 0.33
CA THR A 65 -22.21 31.14 -0.45
C THR A 65 -21.96 31.20 -1.96
N LYS A 66 -21.41 32.32 -2.45
CA LYS A 66 -21.10 32.53 -3.88
C LYS A 66 -19.87 31.73 -4.34
N TYR A 67 -18.77 31.79 -3.59
CA TYR A 67 -17.54 31.07 -3.91
C TYR A 67 -17.69 29.55 -3.81
N ILE A 68 -18.45 29.06 -2.82
CA ILE A 68 -18.80 27.64 -2.69
C ILE A 68 -19.66 27.18 -3.87
N LYS A 69 -20.67 27.96 -4.25
CA LYS A 69 -21.49 27.69 -5.45
C LYS A 69 -20.64 27.61 -6.73
N GLU A 70 -19.74 28.55 -6.95
CA GLU A 70 -18.83 28.57 -8.11
C GLU A 70 -17.93 27.31 -8.14
N LYS A 71 -17.39 26.89 -7.00
CA LYS A 71 -16.55 25.67 -6.94
C LYS A 71 -17.32 24.38 -7.15
N ILE A 72 -18.53 24.27 -6.62
CA ILE A 72 -19.41 23.11 -6.85
C ILE A 72 -19.82 23.04 -8.33
N PHE A 73 -20.11 24.19 -8.94
CA PHE A 73 -20.42 24.29 -10.37
C PHE A 73 -19.26 23.79 -11.25
N ASP A 74 -18.03 24.25 -10.98
CA ASP A 74 -16.83 23.79 -11.70
C ASP A 74 -16.65 22.27 -11.65
N ILE A 75 -16.93 21.66 -10.50
CA ILE A 75 -16.79 20.22 -10.27
C ILE A 75 -17.89 19.44 -10.98
N ASN A 76 -19.15 19.88 -10.88
CA ASN A 76 -20.26 19.25 -11.58
C ASN A 76 -20.04 19.24 -13.10
N LYS A 77 -19.51 20.35 -13.64
CA LYS A 77 -19.14 20.44 -15.06
C LYS A 77 -18.09 19.39 -15.45
N LYS A 78 -17.09 19.14 -14.61
CA LYS A 78 -16.06 18.10 -14.86
C LYS A 78 -16.62 16.67 -14.77
N ILE A 79 -17.53 16.40 -13.85
CA ILE A 79 -18.05 15.03 -13.59
C ILE A 79 -19.06 14.61 -14.65
N PHE A 80 -19.99 15.50 -14.99
CA PHE A 80 -21.14 15.19 -15.84
C PHE A 80 -20.97 15.63 -17.29
N ASP A 81 -19.98 16.47 -17.58
CA ASP A 81 -19.73 17.01 -18.93
C ASP A 81 -20.97 17.74 -19.49
N THR A 82 -21.80 18.29 -18.60
CA THR A 82 -23.01 19.05 -18.90
C THR A 82 -22.95 20.44 -18.26
N ASN A 83 -23.60 21.43 -18.90
CA ASN A 83 -23.84 22.75 -18.31
C ASN A 83 -25.06 22.76 -17.35
N GLN A 84 -25.55 21.59 -16.93
CA GLN A 84 -26.67 21.52 -16.00
C GLN A 84 -26.22 21.90 -14.60
N ASP A 85 -26.91 22.88 -14.02
CA ASP A 85 -26.60 23.43 -12.72
C ASP A 85 -27.21 22.55 -11.61
N ASN A 86 -26.66 21.34 -11.41
CA ASN A 86 -26.99 20.51 -10.25
C ASN A 86 -26.49 21.13 -8.92
N SER A 87 -25.96 22.36 -8.96
CA SER A 87 -25.71 23.14 -7.74
C SER A 87 -27.00 23.50 -7.00
N GLU A 88 -28.18 23.30 -7.59
CA GLU A 88 -29.47 23.49 -6.89
C GLU A 88 -29.60 22.61 -5.64
N TYR A 89 -29.11 21.36 -5.65
CA TYR A 89 -29.17 20.49 -4.47
C TYR A 89 -28.34 21.05 -3.31
N TYR A 90 -27.07 21.35 -3.55
CA TYR A 90 -26.20 21.96 -2.52
C TYR A 90 -26.62 23.39 -2.17
N SER A 91 -27.04 24.19 -3.15
CA SER A 91 -27.55 25.55 -2.95
C SER A 91 -28.82 25.54 -2.13
N SER A 92 -29.71 24.55 -2.29
CA SER A 92 -30.94 24.41 -1.53
C SER A 92 -30.68 23.96 -0.10
N ILE A 93 -29.76 23.01 0.15
CA ILE A 93 -29.31 22.65 1.51
C ILE A 93 -28.72 23.89 2.19
N ILE A 94 -27.82 24.60 1.51
CA ILE A 94 -27.18 25.80 2.02
C ILE A 94 -28.20 26.91 2.28
N LEU A 95 -29.10 27.23 1.33
CA LEU A 95 -30.17 28.23 1.52
C LEU A 95 -31.15 27.86 2.64
N HIS A 96 -31.50 26.58 2.74
CA HIS A 96 -32.40 26.08 3.78
C HIS A 96 -31.80 26.31 5.17
N CYS A 97 -30.50 26.03 5.33
CA CYS A 97 -29.75 26.31 6.55
C CYS A 97 -29.72 27.82 6.86
N PHE A 98 -29.43 28.66 5.87
CA PHE A 98 -29.44 30.13 6.02
C PHE A 98 -30.80 30.68 6.47
N ASN A 99 -31.88 30.23 5.84
CA ASN A 99 -33.24 30.71 6.13
C ASN A 99 -33.70 30.28 7.52
N ILE A 100 -33.34 29.07 7.96
CA ILE A 100 -33.65 28.58 9.30
C ILE A 100 -32.89 29.38 10.35
N HIS A 101 -31.59 29.64 10.14
CA HIS A 101 -30.77 30.41 11.08
C HIS A 101 -31.26 31.86 11.22
N ASP A 102 -31.56 32.57 10.13
CA ASP A 102 -32.08 33.94 10.17
C ASP A 102 -33.43 34.01 10.90
N ASN A 103 -34.32 33.04 10.69
CA ASN A 103 -35.62 32.99 11.37
C ASN A 103 -35.51 32.79 12.89
N TYR A 104 -34.61 31.93 13.35
CA TYR A 104 -34.43 31.68 14.80
C TYR A 104 -33.59 32.76 15.50
N LEU A 105 -32.61 33.37 14.80
CA LEU A 105 -31.90 34.57 15.29
C LEU A 105 -32.88 35.70 15.57
N ARG A 106 -33.81 35.94 14.64
CA ARG A 106 -34.87 36.95 14.78
C ARG A 106 -35.82 36.62 15.92
N TYR A 107 -36.17 35.34 16.11
CA TYR A 107 -37.03 34.89 17.22
C TYR A 107 -36.37 35.16 18.58
N PHE A 108 -35.08 34.86 18.72
CA PHE A 108 -34.30 35.07 19.94
C PHE A 108 -34.06 36.55 20.27
N LEU A 109 -33.85 37.40 19.25
CA LEU A 109 -33.63 38.84 19.42
C LEU A 109 -34.92 39.62 19.75
N ASN A 110 -36.07 39.09 19.35
CA ASN A 110 -37.37 39.77 19.47
C ASN A 110 -38.16 39.39 20.72
N ASP A 111 -37.92 38.22 21.33
CA ASP A 111 -38.65 37.78 22.53
C ASP A 111 -37.91 38.20 23.81
N LYS A 112 -38.08 39.47 24.20
CA LYS A 112 -37.42 40.08 25.38
C LYS A 112 -38.17 39.88 26.69
N ASP A 113 -39.41 39.38 26.63
CA ASP A 113 -40.29 39.23 27.78
C ASP A 113 -40.90 37.84 27.79
N SER A 114 -40.34 36.89 28.56
CA SER A 114 -41.12 35.69 28.86
C SER A 114 -40.84 35.10 30.22
N ARG A 115 -41.94 34.78 30.91
CA ARG A 115 -42.01 33.96 32.12
C ARG A 115 -41.70 32.47 31.84
N ASP A 116 -41.23 32.15 30.63
CA ASP A 116 -40.95 30.80 30.15
C ASP A 116 -39.52 30.70 29.59
N ILE A 117 -38.55 31.12 30.39
CA ILE A 117 -37.13 31.06 30.04
C ILE A 117 -36.69 29.62 29.68
N ASN A 118 -37.33 28.61 30.28
CA ASN A 118 -37.10 27.19 29.98
C ASN A 118 -37.57 26.80 28.56
N LEU A 119 -38.70 27.34 28.09
CA LEU A 119 -39.22 27.05 26.75
C LEU A 119 -38.35 27.73 25.67
N VAL A 120 -37.89 28.95 25.93
CA VAL A 120 -36.94 29.66 25.05
C VAL A 120 -35.61 28.90 25.00
N PHE A 121 -35.16 28.39 26.14
CA PHE A 121 -33.91 27.63 26.25
C PHE A 121 -33.97 26.26 25.57
N ASP A 122 -35.05 25.51 25.75
CA ASP A 122 -35.25 24.23 25.05
C ASP A 122 -35.31 24.42 23.53
N ARG A 123 -36.00 25.47 23.05
CA ARG A 123 -36.03 25.82 21.62
C ARG A 123 -34.63 26.19 21.10
N PHE A 124 -33.84 26.90 21.89
CA PHE A 124 -32.45 27.23 21.55
C PHE A 124 -31.55 25.99 21.51
N ALA A 125 -31.64 25.10 22.50
CA ALA A 125 -30.88 23.85 22.54
C ALA A 125 -31.25 22.91 21.38
N THR A 126 -32.54 22.78 21.05
CA THR A 126 -33.00 22.04 19.88
C THR A 126 -32.46 22.65 18.58
N SER A 127 -32.47 23.98 18.45
CA SER A 127 -31.89 24.69 17.30
C SER A 127 -30.37 24.44 17.16
N LEU A 128 -29.63 24.37 18.27
CA LEU A 128 -28.21 24.01 18.27
C LEU A 128 -27.97 22.59 17.78
N CYS A 129 -28.78 21.60 18.23
CA CYS A 129 -28.67 20.22 17.75
C CYS A 129 -28.94 20.12 16.24
N TYR A 130 -29.98 20.80 15.74
CA TYR A 130 -30.23 20.86 14.30
C TYR A 130 -29.07 21.49 13.55
N SER A 131 -28.55 22.63 14.05
CA SER A 131 -27.42 23.32 13.44
C SER A 131 -26.18 22.44 13.39
N HIS A 132 -25.88 21.67 14.44
CA HIS A 132 -24.78 20.71 14.47
C HIS A 132 -24.91 19.63 13.38
N THR A 133 -26.08 19.00 13.25
CA THR A 133 -26.34 18.02 12.17
C THR A 133 -26.14 18.63 10.79
N TYR A 134 -26.63 19.85 10.56
CA TYR A 134 -26.45 20.54 9.27
C TYR A 134 -25.00 20.96 9.00
N TYR A 135 -24.24 21.42 10.00
CA TYR A 135 -22.82 21.72 9.83
C TYR A 135 -22.02 20.45 9.50
N GLN A 136 -22.38 19.30 10.06
CA GLN A 136 -21.80 18.01 9.68
C GLN A 136 -22.12 17.65 8.22
N GLU A 137 -23.35 17.87 7.74
CA GLU A 137 -23.70 17.67 6.33
C GLU A 137 -22.92 18.59 5.38
N ILE A 138 -22.73 19.86 5.76
CA ILE A 138 -21.92 20.82 5.01
C ILE A 138 -20.46 20.35 4.92
N ILE A 139 -19.86 19.87 6.01
CA ILE A 139 -18.49 19.35 5.98
C ILE A 139 -18.38 18.10 5.13
N ASN A 140 -19.32 17.16 5.26
CA ASN A 140 -19.35 15.97 4.42
C ASN A 140 -19.45 16.34 2.94
N SER A 141 -20.19 17.39 2.60
CA SER A 141 -20.28 17.94 1.24
C SER A 141 -18.97 18.54 0.76
N PHE A 142 -18.27 19.31 1.60
CA PHE A 142 -16.94 19.85 1.27
C PHE A 142 -15.88 18.77 1.08
N LEU A 143 -15.89 17.77 1.95
CA LEU A 143 -15.01 16.62 1.87
C LEU A 143 -15.30 15.84 0.59
N ALA A 144 -16.58 15.63 0.25
CA ALA A 144 -16.96 14.99 -1.01
C ALA A 144 -16.40 15.75 -2.22
N VAL A 145 -16.51 17.08 -2.21
CA VAL A 145 -15.94 17.97 -3.24
C VAL A 145 -14.41 17.84 -3.33
N GLU A 146 -13.70 17.83 -2.21
CA GLU A 146 -12.23 17.71 -2.17
C GLU A 146 -11.76 16.34 -2.71
N LEU A 147 -12.43 15.27 -2.29
CA LEU A 147 -12.17 13.91 -2.72
C LEU A 147 -12.46 13.71 -4.21
N VAL A 148 -13.61 14.21 -4.69
CA VAL A 148 -13.94 14.12 -6.12
C VAL A 148 -12.96 14.92 -6.96
N LYS A 149 -12.56 16.11 -6.49
CA LYS A 149 -11.53 16.90 -7.18
C LYS A 149 -10.22 16.10 -7.30
N LEU A 150 -9.77 15.45 -6.23
CA LEU A 150 -8.55 14.64 -6.24
C LEU A 150 -8.59 13.56 -7.32
N VAL A 151 -9.69 12.79 -7.43
CA VAL A 151 -9.77 11.68 -8.40
C VAL A 151 -10.10 12.12 -9.82
N THR A 152 -10.68 13.31 -10.01
CA THR A 152 -11.00 13.88 -11.33
C THR A 152 -9.87 14.73 -11.93
N GLU A 153 -8.83 15.06 -11.15
CA GLU A 153 -7.70 15.88 -11.60
C GLU A 153 -6.76 15.11 -12.54
N TYR A 154 -6.72 13.78 -12.42
CA TYR A 154 -5.85 12.92 -13.22
C TYR A 154 -6.58 12.37 -14.44
N LYS A 155 -5.91 12.39 -15.60
CA LYS A 155 -6.39 11.75 -16.83
C LYS A 155 -5.98 10.29 -16.82
N GLY A 156 -6.91 9.39 -16.49
CA GLY A 156 -6.69 7.94 -16.49
C GLY A 156 -6.85 7.31 -15.11
N ASN A 157 -6.40 6.06 -14.99
CA ASN A 157 -6.48 5.31 -13.73
C ASN A 157 -5.53 5.89 -12.68
N LEU A 158 -5.86 5.68 -11.42
CA LEU A 158 -5.16 6.22 -10.27
C LEU A 158 -4.90 5.12 -9.24
N ILE A 159 -3.70 5.10 -8.66
CA ILE A 159 -3.34 4.20 -7.56
C ILE A 159 -3.06 5.05 -6.33
N LEU A 160 -3.78 4.80 -5.24
CA LEU A 160 -3.45 5.30 -3.92
C LEU A 160 -2.80 4.17 -3.12
N ILE A 161 -1.52 4.36 -2.81
CA ILE A 161 -0.69 3.39 -2.11
C ILE A 161 -0.35 3.90 -0.71
N GLY A 162 -0.37 3.05 0.29
CA GLY A 162 0.01 3.43 1.65
C GLY A 162 -0.03 2.28 2.63
N ALA A 163 0.68 2.39 3.75
CA ALA A 163 0.77 1.33 4.74
C ALA A 163 -0.57 1.00 5.41
N ASN A 164 -0.59 -0.10 6.15
CA ASN A 164 -1.74 -0.45 6.98
C ASN A 164 -1.98 0.65 8.03
N GLY A 165 -3.23 1.13 8.13
CA GLY A 165 -3.58 2.24 9.01
C GLY A 165 -3.43 3.64 8.41
N SER A 166 -2.89 3.79 7.18
CA SER A 166 -2.81 5.09 6.48
C SER A 166 -4.17 5.70 6.09
N GLY A 167 -5.27 4.97 6.29
CA GLY A 167 -6.63 5.45 6.03
C GLY A 167 -7.19 5.09 4.64
N LYS A 168 -6.62 4.13 3.91
CA LYS A 168 -7.12 3.62 2.61
C LYS A 168 -8.59 3.19 2.65
N SER A 169 -8.95 2.22 3.49
CA SER A 169 -10.34 1.79 3.60
C SER A 169 -11.26 2.89 4.12
N THR A 170 -10.74 3.83 4.92
CA THR A 170 -11.48 5.03 5.33
C THR A 170 -11.74 5.97 4.15
N PHE A 171 -10.82 6.08 3.21
CA PHE A 171 -11.00 6.84 1.97
C PHE A 171 -12.12 6.24 1.10
N ALA A 172 -12.07 4.92 0.81
CA ALA A 172 -13.14 4.23 0.08
C ALA A 172 -14.52 4.41 0.76
N ARG A 173 -14.53 4.33 2.08
CA ARG A 173 -15.73 4.53 2.90
C ARG A 173 -16.31 5.93 2.77
N HIS A 174 -15.49 6.98 2.88
CA HIS A 174 -15.95 8.36 2.74
C HIS A 174 -16.46 8.65 1.33
N PHE A 175 -15.85 8.04 0.30
CA PHE A 175 -16.40 8.09 -1.05
C PHE A 175 -17.80 7.48 -1.12
N LYS A 176 -17.99 6.30 -0.54
CA LYS A 176 -19.30 5.64 -0.55
C LYS A 176 -20.37 6.41 0.23
N GLY A 177 -20.05 6.84 1.45
CA GLY A 177 -21.01 7.48 2.35
C GLY A 177 -21.31 8.93 1.98
N SER A 178 -20.29 9.73 1.63
CA SER A 178 -20.46 11.17 1.40
C SER A 178 -20.54 11.52 -0.08
N VAL A 179 -19.76 10.88 -0.96
CA VAL A 179 -19.74 11.23 -2.39
C VAL A 179 -20.89 10.58 -3.15
N SER A 180 -21.12 9.27 -2.97
CA SER A 180 -22.13 8.53 -3.75
C SER A 180 -23.57 8.95 -3.43
N GLN A 181 -23.85 9.52 -2.26
CA GLN A 181 -25.15 10.14 -1.97
C GLN A 181 -25.44 11.36 -2.86
N HIS A 182 -24.41 12.16 -3.15
CA HIS A 182 -24.53 13.37 -3.94
C HIS A 182 -24.37 13.14 -5.44
N TYR A 183 -23.62 12.10 -5.80
CA TYR A 183 -23.33 11.69 -7.17
C TYR A 183 -23.77 10.24 -7.39
N PRO A 184 -25.08 9.95 -7.28
CA PRO A 184 -25.59 8.58 -7.34
C PRO A 184 -25.22 7.93 -8.67
N SER A 185 -24.80 6.67 -8.59
CA SER A 185 -24.39 5.84 -9.73
C SER A 185 -23.18 6.32 -10.54
N LYS A 186 -22.50 7.42 -10.15
CA LYS A 186 -21.27 7.89 -10.82
C LYS A 186 -20.00 7.35 -10.17
N PHE A 187 -20.09 7.03 -8.88
CA PHE A 187 -19.01 6.43 -8.10
C PHE A 187 -19.45 5.07 -7.59
N VAL A 188 -18.68 4.03 -7.93
CA VAL A 188 -18.91 2.66 -7.48
C VAL A 188 -17.74 2.25 -6.60
N VAL A 189 -18.03 1.76 -5.39
CA VAL A 189 -17.01 1.31 -4.44
C VAL A 189 -17.08 -0.21 -4.27
N ILE A 190 -16.00 -0.89 -4.61
CA ILE A 190 -15.74 -2.32 -4.41
C ILE A 190 -14.87 -2.43 -3.13
N PRO A 191 -15.45 -2.82 -1.98
CA PRO A 191 -14.73 -2.86 -0.70
C PRO A 191 -13.90 -4.14 -0.54
N ALA A 192 -12.88 -4.08 0.31
CA ALA A 192 -11.93 -5.17 0.55
C ALA A 192 -12.53 -6.42 1.24
N GLN A 193 -13.51 -6.24 2.15
CA GLN A 193 -14.05 -7.32 2.98
C GLN A 193 -15.52 -7.59 2.65
N LYS A 194 -15.86 -8.86 2.37
CA LYS A 194 -17.22 -9.30 2.11
C LYS A 194 -17.51 -10.71 2.59
N VAL A 195 -18.78 -10.93 2.89
CA VAL A 195 -19.36 -12.26 3.04
C VAL A 195 -20.12 -12.57 1.75
N PHE A 196 -19.70 -13.62 1.04
CA PHE A 196 -20.37 -14.05 -0.19
C PHE A 196 -21.46 -15.06 0.15
N PHE A 197 -22.71 -14.61 0.07
CA PHE A 197 -23.88 -15.45 0.26
C PHE A 197 -24.90 -15.21 -0.86
N LEU A 198 -25.54 -16.28 -1.29
CA LEU A 198 -26.46 -16.35 -2.42
C LEU A 198 -27.42 -17.49 -2.15
N LYS A 199 -28.72 -17.19 -2.15
CA LYS A 199 -29.77 -18.20 -2.06
C LYS A 199 -30.13 -18.67 -3.46
N SER A 200 -30.45 -19.95 -3.60
CA SER A 200 -31.12 -20.46 -4.80
C SER A 200 -32.46 -19.73 -4.98
N ARG A 201 -32.81 -19.45 -6.23
CA ARG A 201 -34.05 -18.75 -6.59
C ARG A 201 -35.01 -19.70 -7.28
N ASP A 202 -36.27 -19.62 -6.83
CA ASP A 202 -37.40 -20.30 -7.44
C ASP A 202 -38.21 -19.37 -8.38
N SER A 203 -37.90 -18.06 -8.41
CA SER A 203 -38.64 -17.08 -9.21
C SER A 203 -37.76 -15.94 -9.74
N ILE A 204 -38.19 -15.34 -10.85
CA ILE A 204 -37.51 -14.22 -11.53
C ILE A 204 -37.92 -12.89 -10.85
N PRO A 205 -36.95 -12.05 -10.42
CA PRO A 205 -37.25 -10.73 -9.88
C PRO A 205 -37.87 -9.79 -10.92
N LEU A 206 -38.75 -8.89 -10.48
CA LEU A 206 -39.28 -7.80 -11.34
C LEU A 206 -38.16 -6.84 -11.72
N PHE A 207 -38.00 -6.58 -13.02
CA PHE A 207 -36.91 -5.73 -13.55
C PHE A 207 -36.86 -4.34 -12.93
N ASP A 208 -37.98 -3.61 -12.91
CA ASP A 208 -38.01 -2.23 -12.38
C ASP A 208 -37.63 -2.18 -10.89
N LYS A 209 -38.00 -3.22 -10.13
CA LYS A 209 -37.60 -3.33 -8.73
C LYS A 209 -36.10 -3.61 -8.63
N ALA A 210 -35.60 -4.58 -9.38
CA ALA A 210 -34.18 -4.95 -9.35
C ALA A 210 -33.26 -3.81 -9.84
N GLU A 211 -33.71 -3.03 -10.83
CA GLU A 211 -33.01 -1.84 -11.33
C GLU A 211 -32.95 -0.72 -10.28
N ASN A 212 -34.03 -0.50 -9.54
CA ASN A 212 -34.02 0.43 -8.42
C ASN A 212 -33.12 -0.07 -7.28
N ASP A 213 -33.24 -1.35 -6.90
CA ASP A 213 -32.45 -1.97 -5.84
C ASP A 213 -30.94 -1.88 -6.15
N ILE A 214 -30.51 -2.13 -7.39
CA ILE A 214 -29.09 -2.03 -7.77
C ILE A 214 -28.58 -0.58 -7.79
N SER A 215 -29.42 0.37 -8.23
CA SER A 215 -29.09 1.81 -8.22
C SER A 215 -28.95 2.33 -6.78
N HIS A 216 -29.85 1.91 -5.88
CA HIS A 216 -29.75 2.17 -4.44
C HIS A 216 -28.51 1.51 -3.84
N PHE A 217 -28.23 0.25 -4.18
CA PHE A 217 -27.03 -0.48 -3.73
C PHE A 217 -25.72 0.23 -4.09
N GLN A 218 -25.64 0.85 -5.28
CA GLN A 218 -24.46 1.60 -5.73
C GLN A 218 -24.33 2.98 -5.06
N SER A 219 -25.43 3.57 -4.59
CA SER A 219 -25.48 4.93 -4.03
C SER A 219 -25.53 5.00 -2.50
N HIS A 220 -26.02 3.96 -1.83
CA HIS A 220 -26.22 3.95 -0.38
C HIS A 220 -24.95 3.64 0.42
N ASP A 221 -24.88 4.30 1.58
CA ASP A 221 -23.86 4.02 2.58
C ASP A 221 -24.05 2.60 3.14
N LYS A 222 -22.96 1.84 3.18
CA LYS A 222 -22.94 0.49 3.80
C LYS A 222 -22.18 0.50 5.11
N LEU A 223 -22.15 1.66 5.76
CA LEU A 223 -21.54 1.84 7.07
C LEU A 223 -22.47 1.37 8.15
N TYR A 224 -22.37 0.08 8.38
CA TYR A 224 -23.14 -0.65 9.36
C TYR A 224 -22.51 -0.44 10.74
N LYS A 225 -23.00 0.56 11.49
CA LYS A 225 -22.60 0.89 12.87
C LYS A 225 -23.38 0.08 13.91
N THR A 226 -24.42 -0.65 13.49
CA THR A 226 -25.35 -1.38 14.36
C THR A 226 -25.52 -2.86 13.96
N ALA A 227 -26.04 -3.69 14.87
CA ALA A 227 -26.19 -5.13 14.65
C ALA A 227 -27.21 -5.49 13.53
N ASN A 228 -28.25 -4.68 13.32
CA ASN A 228 -29.25 -4.90 12.25
C ASN A 228 -28.67 -4.68 10.85
N GLU A 229 -27.64 -3.85 10.75
CA GLU A 229 -26.98 -3.48 9.53
C GLU A 229 -25.97 -4.54 9.04
N ALA A 230 -25.47 -5.40 9.95
CA ALA A 230 -24.66 -6.57 9.61
C ALA A 230 -25.42 -7.59 8.72
N TYR A 231 -26.75 -7.66 8.84
CA TYR A 231 -27.62 -8.48 7.97
C TYR A 231 -27.63 -8.00 6.51
N SER A 232 -27.22 -6.75 6.25
CA SER A 232 -27.13 -6.19 4.90
C SER A 232 -25.77 -6.47 4.23
N ILE A 233 -24.76 -6.98 4.97
CA ILE A 233 -23.45 -7.41 4.41
C ILE A 233 -23.61 -8.65 3.53
N THR A 234 -24.58 -9.51 3.83
CA THR A 234 -24.81 -10.79 3.15
C THR A 234 -25.64 -10.67 1.88
N ASN A 235 -26.24 -9.50 1.60
CA ASN A 235 -27.20 -9.32 0.51
C ASN A 235 -26.59 -8.75 -0.77
N ASP A 236 -25.28 -8.50 -0.78
CA ASP A 236 -24.65 -7.76 -1.87
C ASP A 236 -24.59 -8.55 -3.18
N LEU A 237 -24.14 -9.80 -3.07
CA LEU A 237 -24.10 -10.72 -4.19
C LEU A 237 -25.52 -11.06 -4.66
N GLU A 238 -26.47 -11.23 -3.73
CA GLU A 238 -27.89 -11.44 -4.02
C GLU A 238 -28.49 -10.26 -4.81
N THR A 239 -28.22 -9.02 -4.42
CA THR A 239 -28.71 -7.82 -5.14
C THR A 239 -28.18 -7.76 -6.57
N ILE A 240 -26.88 -7.97 -6.76
CA ILE A 240 -26.24 -7.97 -8.08
C ILE A 240 -26.87 -9.05 -8.96
N THR A 241 -26.92 -10.27 -8.45
CA THR A 241 -27.41 -11.41 -9.22
C THR A 241 -28.92 -11.32 -9.51
N ASN A 242 -29.73 -10.75 -8.61
CA ASN A 242 -31.15 -10.47 -8.88
C ASN A 242 -31.33 -9.52 -10.07
N TYR A 243 -30.51 -8.46 -10.13
CA TYR A 243 -30.51 -7.55 -11.28
C TYR A 243 -30.08 -8.26 -12.57
N LEU A 244 -28.99 -9.03 -12.53
CA LEU A 244 -28.52 -9.77 -13.69
C LEU A 244 -29.56 -10.77 -14.21
N THR A 245 -30.25 -11.49 -13.32
CA THR A 245 -31.33 -12.41 -13.68
C THR A 245 -32.51 -11.68 -14.30
N ALA A 246 -32.96 -10.56 -13.71
CA ALA A 246 -34.06 -9.79 -14.27
C ALA A 246 -33.71 -9.18 -15.64
N GLU A 247 -32.47 -8.72 -15.84
CA GLU A 247 -31.97 -8.20 -17.11
C GLU A 247 -31.92 -9.30 -18.18
N TYR A 248 -31.40 -10.48 -17.83
CA TYR A 248 -31.37 -11.64 -18.71
C TYR A 248 -32.77 -12.06 -19.16
N SER A 249 -33.74 -12.12 -18.24
CA SER A 249 -35.14 -12.43 -18.57
C SER A 249 -35.76 -11.38 -19.50
N LYS A 250 -35.43 -10.10 -19.32
CA LYS A 250 -35.90 -9.02 -20.21
C LYS A 250 -35.31 -9.15 -21.62
N ILE A 251 -34.02 -9.44 -21.74
CA ILE A 251 -33.33 -9.63 -23.02
C ILE A 251 -33.84 -10.86 -23.76
N THR A 252 -34.01 -11.99 -23.07
CA THR A 252 -34.53 -13.21 -23.69
C THR A 252 -35.97 -13.00 -24.20
N HIS A 253 -36.83 -12.36 -23.42
CA HIS A 253 -38.17 -11.97 -23.87
C HIS A 253 -38.14 -11.03 -25.09
N ASN A 254 -37.27 -10.01 -25.08
CA ASN A 254 -37.08 -9.11 -26.22
C ASN A 254 -36.58 -9.85 -27.47
N THR A 255 -35.68 -10.81 -27.30
CA THR A 255 -35.15 -11.63 -28.40
C THR A 255 -36.25 -12.48 -29.02
N HIS A 256 -37.10 -13.11 -28.20
CA HIS A 256 -38.25 -13.88 -28.68
C HIS A 256 -39.32 -13.01 -29.35
N SER A 257 -39.57 -11.81 -28.83
CA SER A 257 -40.63 -10.92 -29.34
C SER A 257 -40.22 -10.08 -30.55
N LYS A 258 -38.95 -9.64 -30.64
CA LYS A 258 -38.43 -8.76 -31.71
C LYS A 258 -37.52 -9.46 -32.70
N GLY A 259 -37.09 -10.70 -32.43
CA GLY A 259 -36.20 -11.49 -33.29
C GLY A 259 -34.74 -11.03 -33.34
N ILE A 260 -34.33 -10.09 -32.49
CA ILE A 260 -32.96 -9.58 -32.40
C ILE A 260 -32.33 -10.12 -31.11
N ARG A 261 -31.26 -10.91 -31.24
CA ARG A 261 -30.50 -11.42 -30.09
C ARG A 261 -29.55 -10.36 -29.57
N GLU A 262 -29.83 -9.86 -28.37
CA GLU A 262 -28.92 -8.99 -27.62
C GLU A 262 -28.06 -9.84 -26.66
N VAL A 263 -26.82 -9.41 -26.41
CA VAL A 263 -25.90 -10.08 -25.47
C VAL A 263 -26.16 -9.57 -24.07
N SER A 264 -26.54 -10.48 -23.18
CA SER A 264 -26.86 -10.19 -21.78
C SER A 264 -25.64 -9.84 -20.94
N MET A 265 -25.88 -9.23 -19.78
CA MET A 265 -24.81 -8.94 -18.83
C MET A 265 -24.15 -10.21 -18.28
N PHE A 266 -24.93 -11.28 -18.05
CA PHE A 266 -24.41 -12.59 -17.67
C PHE A 266 -23.43 -13.15 -18.70
N GLU A 267 -23.78 -13.12 -20.00
CA GLU A 267 -22.90 -13.62 -21.05
C GLU A 267 -21.56 -12.87 -21.08
N LYS A 268 -21.57 -11.54 -20.91
CA LYS A 268 -20.33 -10.73 -20.84
C LYS A 268 -19.50 -11.07 -19.60
N ILE A 269 -20.14 -11.23 -18.45
CA ILE A 269 -19.48 -11.61 -17.19
C ILE A 269 -18.84 -12.99 -17.32
N PHE A 270 -19.58 -13.98 -17.84
CA PHE A 270 -19.08 -15.33 -18.04
C PHE A 270 -17.95 -15.39 -19.08
N GLN A 271 -18.00 -14.55 -20.12
CA GLN A 271 -16.89 -14.43 -21.07
C GLN A 271 -15.61 -13.98 -20.35
N ILE A 272 -15.65 -12.88 -19.59
CA ILE A 272 -14.48 -12.38 -18.84
C ILE A 272 -13.99 -13.43 -17.84
N TRP A 273 -14.92 -14.09 -17.14
CA TRP A 273 -14.62 -15.18 -16.21
C TRP A 273 -13.84 -16.32 -16.88
N ASN A 274 -14.37 -16.85 -17.99
CA ASN A 274 -13.83 -18.01 -18.69
C ASN A 274 -12.49 -17.71 -19.37
N GLU A 275 -12.17 -16.43 -19.61
CA GLU A 275 -10.85 -16.02 -20.09
C GLU A 275 -9.77 -16.00 -18.98
N ILE A 276 -10.17 -16.03 -17.70
CA ILE A 276 -9.26 -16.01 -16.54
C ILE A 276 -9.18 -17.40 -15.90
N ILE A 277 -10.33 -18.05 -15.71
CA ILE A 277 -10.46 -19.35 -15.04
C ILE A 277 -10.75 -20.42 -16.09
N THR A 278 -9.89 -21.42 -16.14
CA THR A 278 -9.96 -22.49 -17.16
C THR A 278 -10.46 -23.82 -16.63
N HIS A 279 -10.35 -24.07 -15.31
CA HIS A 279 -10.71 -25.36 -14.69
C HIS A 279 -12.20 -25.51 -14.37
N ILE A 280 -12.97 -24.42 -14.39
CA ILE A 280 -14.43 -24.39 -14.21
C ILE A 280 -15.08 -23.37 -15.14
N GLN A 281 -16.31 -23.65 -15.58
CA GLN A 281 -17.14 -22.75 -16.38
C GLN A 281 -18.42 -22.38 -15.65
N LEU A 282 -18.85 -21.12 -15.81
CA LEU A 282 -20.13 -20.63 -15.29
C LEU A 282 -21.17 -20.57 -16.41
N SER A 283 -22.38 -21.02 -16.09
CA SER A 283 -23.56 -20.92 -16.95
C SER A 283 -24.81 -20.68 -16.11
N LEU A 284 -25.97 -20.48 -16.75
CA LEU A 284 -27.26 -20.48 -16.08
C LEU A 284 -27.91 -21.86 -16.15
N ASP A 285 -28.75 -22.19 -15.17
CA ASP A 285 -29.62 -23.36 -15.22
C ASP A 285 -30.65 -23.28 -16.37
N GLU A 286 -31.38 -24.37 -16.62
CA GLU A 286 -32.37 -24.45 -17.70
C GLU A 286 -33.46 -23.36 -17.60
N ASN A 287 -33.75 -22.92 -16.37
CA ASN A 287 -34.74 -21.89 -16.07
C ASN A 287 -34.18 -20.47 -16.17
N GLY A 288 -32.87 -20.30 -16.34
CA GLY A 288 -32.20 -18.99 -16.36
C GLY A 288 -32.14 -18.29 -15.00
N ASN A 289 -32.45 -18.99 -13.91
CA ASN A 289 -32.65 -18.41 -12.58
C ASN A 289 -31.41 -18.49 -11.70
N ASN A 290 -30.60 -19.54 -11.86
CA ASN A 290 -29.46 -19.82 -10.98
C ASN A 290 -28.18 -20.00 -11.79
N ILE A 291 -27.05 -19.64 -11.19
CA ILE A 291 -25.72 -19.88 -11.76
C ILE A 291 -25.30 -21.31 -11.43
N VAL A 292 -24.96 -22.07 -12.47
CA VAL A 292 -24.46 -23.44 -12.38
C VAL A 292 -22.97 -23.45 -12.71
N VAL A 293 -22.21 -24.24 -11.95
CA VAL A 293 -20.78 -24.42 -12.15
C VAL A 293 -20.53 -25.77 -12.81
N THR A 294 -19.83 -25.74 -13.95
CA THR A 294 -19.42 -26.92 -14.70
C THR A 294 -17.92 -27.14 -14.53
N PRO A 295 -17.48 -28.21 -13.85
CA PRO A 295 -16.07 -28.59 -13.80
C PRO A 295 -15.53 -28.97 -15.18
N GLN A 296 -14.25 -28.68 -15.44
CA GLN A 296 -13.58 -29.18 -16.65
C GLN A 296 -13.40 -30.70 -16.62
N ASP A 297 -13.20 -31.29 -15.44
CA ASP A 297 -13.19 -32.74 -15.24
C ASP A 297 -14.62 -33.27 -15.34
N THR A 298 -14.93 -33.92 -16.47
CA THR A 298 -16.25 -34.47 -16.77
C THR A 298 -16.69 -35.59 -15.84
N SER A 299 -15.79 -36.10 -14.98
CA SER A 299 -16.14 -37.07 -13.94
C SER A 299 -16.79 -36.45 -12.70
N LEU A 300 -16.62 -35.13 -12.52
CA LEU A 300 -17.21 -34.39 -11.40
C LEU A 300 -18.62 -33.88 -11.75
N PRO A 301 -19.57 -33.93 -10.79
CA PRO A 301 -20.91 -33.43 -11.01
C PRO A 301 -20.93 -31.90 -11.11
N LEU A 302 -21.96 -31.38 -11.78
CA LEU A 302 -22.32 -29.96 -11.70
C LEU A 302 -22.66 -29.59 -10.26
N TYR A 303 -22.32 -28.37 -9.85
CA TYR A 303 -22.64 -27.86 -8.52
C TYR A 303 -23.04 -26.38 -8.56
N ASP A 304 -23.55 -25.88 -7.43
CA ASP A 304 -24.05 -24.52 -7.33
C ASP A 304 -22.94 -23.47 -7.17
N PHE A 305 -23.30 -22.19 -7.33
CA PHE A 305 -22.37 -21.08 -7.10
C PHE A 305 -21.76 -21.07 -5.68
N MET A 306 -22.46 -21.63 -4.68
CA MET A 306 -21.96 -21.66 -3.30
C MET A 306 -20.79 -22.63 -3.10
N GLY A 307 -20.62 -23.62 -3.99
CA GLY A 307 -19.47 -24.51 -3.99
C GLY A 307 -18.14 -23.89 -4.42
N LEU A 308 -18.15 -22.67 -4.98
CA LEU A 308 -16.93 -21.96 -5.37
C LEU A 308 -16.06 -21.58 -4.16
N SER A 309 -14.75 -21.48 -4.36
CA SER A 309 -13.84 -20.92 -3.35
C SER A 309 -14.14 -19.43 -3.09
N ASP A 310 -13.73 -18.91 -1.94
CA ASP A 310 -13.95 -17.49 -1.61
C ASP A 310 -13.25 -16.55 -2.62
N GLY A 311 -12.09 -16.95 -3.16
CA GLY A 311 -11.40 -16.19 -4.20
C GLY A 311 -12.16 -16.18 -5.52
N GLU A 312 -12.73 -17.32 -5.93
CA GLU A 312 -13.59 -17.42 -7.11
C GLU A 312 -14.87 -16.58 -6.94
N LYS A 313 -15.53 -16.64 -5.77
CA LYS A 313 -16.69 -15.79 -5.45
C LYS A 313 -16.32 -14.30 -5.47
N CYS A 314 -15.17 -13.94 -4.92
CA CYS A 314 -14.63 -12.57 -4.93
C CYS A 314 -14.40 -12.09 -6.37
N MET A 315 -13.82 -12.93 -7.22
CA MET A 315 -13.58 -12.61 -8.62
C MET A 315 -14.88 -12.36 -9.37
N PHE A 316 -15.88 -13.24 -9.22
CA PHE A 316 -17.20 -13.06 -9.85
C PHE A 316 -17.83 -11.74 -9.38
N TYR A 317 -17.80 -11.49 -8.08
CA TYR A 317 -18.33 -10.27 -7.49
C TYR A 317 -17.65 -9.01 -8.06
N CYS A 318 -16.32 -9.02 -8.22
CA CYS A 318 -15.57 -7.91 -8.81
C CYS A 318 -15.96 -7.68 -10.27
N ILE A 319 -15.99 -8.75 -11.08
CA ILE A 319 -16.39 -8.67 -12.50
C ILE A 319 -17.81 -8.10 -12.61
N ALA A 320 -18.77 -8.68 -11.88
CA ALA A 320 -20.16 -8.26 -11.93
C ALA A 320 -20.34 -6.80 -11.47
N SER A 321 -19.67 -6.39 -10.39
CA SER A 321 -19.74 -5.02 -9.88
C SER A 321 -19.24 -3.98 -10.88
N VAL A 322 -18.15 -4.30 -11.60
CA VAL A 322 -17.60 -3.43 -12.65
C VAL A 322 -18.51 -3.40 -13.88
N MET A 323 -19.04 -4.54 -14.31
CA MET A 323 -19.88 -4.63 -15.51
C MET A 323 -21.22 -3.92 -15.34
N ILE A 324 -21.78 -3.89 -14.12
CA ILE A 324 -23.05 -3.22 -13.80
C ILE A 324 -22.87 -1.71 -13.55
N ALA A 325 -21.63 -1.21 -13.38
CA ALA A 325 -21.40 0.22 -13.21
C ALA A 325 -21.91 1.02 -14.43
N LYS A 326 -22.52 2.18 -14.22
CA LYS A 326 -23.00 3.02 -15.34
C LYS A 326 -21.83 3.50 -16.20
N GLU A 327 -22.13 3.95 -17.42
CA GLU A 327 -21.12 4.49 -18.32
C GLU A 327 -20.37 5.67 -17.69
N LYS A 328 -19.07 5.78 -17.98
CA LYS A 328 -18.20 6.86 -17.50
C LYS A 328 -18.15 6.97 -15.97
N SER A 329 -18.26 5.85 -15.25
CA SER A 329 -18.18 5.84 -13.79
C SER A 329 -16.74 5.86 -13.28
N TYR A 330 -16.57 6.34 -12.05
CA TYR A 330 -15.36 6.16 -11.27
C TYR A 330 -15.52 4.92 -10.39
N ILE A 331 -14.65 3.93 -10.57
CA ILE A 331 -14.68 2.65 -9.87
C ILE A 331 -13.53 2.64 -8.85
N ILE A 332 -13.88 2.69 -7.57
CA ILE A 332 -12.93 2.65 -6.46
C ILE A 332 -12.86 1.22 -5.95
N VAL A 333 -11.64 0.68 -5.90
CA VAL A 333 -11.37 -0.69 -5.49
C VAL A 333 -10.46 -0.66 -4.27
N ASP A 334 -10.98 -1.11 -3.13
CA ASP A 334 -10.23 -1.21 -1.87
C ASP A 334 -9.60 -2.59 -1.75
N GLU A 335 -8.27 -2.65 -1.62
CA GLU A 335 -7.43 -3.86 -1.58
C GLU A 335 -7.73 -4.83 -2.76
N PRO A 336 -7.43 -4.43 -4.02
CA PRO A 336 -7.71 -5.21 -5.23
C PRO A 336 -7.10 -6.62 -5.26
N GLU A 337 -6.11 -6.89 -4.41
CA GLU A 337 -5.46 -8.18 -4.23
C GLU A 337 -6.15 -9.10 -3.20
N ASN A 338 -7.06 -8.58 -2.39
CA ASN A 338 -7.58 -9.31 -1.24
C ASN A 338 -8.46 -10.51 -1.66
N HIS A 339 -8.29 -11.64 -0.99
CA HIS A 339 -8.94 -12.94 -1.28
C HIS A 339 -8.67 -13.52 -2.69
N LEU A 340 -7.83 -12.88 -3.52
CA LEU A 340 -7.49 -13.36 -4.86
C LEU A 340 -6.08 -13.96 -4.87
N ASN A 341 -5.86 -14.92 -5.77
CA ASN A 341 -4.50 -15.41 -6.02
C ASN A 341 -3.70 -14.34 -6.77
N MET A 342 -2.50 -14.00 -6.28
CA MET A 342 -1.64 -12.99 -6.90
C MET A 342 -1.37 -13.22 -8.39
N ALA A 343 -1.39 -14.47 -8.86
CA ALA A 343 -1.24 -14.81 -10.28
C ALA A 343 -2.40 -14.32 -11.17
N ILE A 344 -3.61 -14.17 -10.61
CA ILE A 344 -4.80 -13.74 -11.36
C ILE A 344 -5.13 -12.26 -11.17
N VAL A 345 -4.68 -11.64 -10.08
CA VAL A 345 -5.05 -10.25 -9.73
C VAL A 345 -4.77 -9.29 -10.88
N ASN A 346 -3.55 -9.32 -11.43
CA ASN A 346 -3.20 -8.36 -12.47
C ASN A 346 -4.02 -8.58 -13.75
N THR A 347 -4.13 -9.83 -14.19
CA THR A 347 -4.92 -10.26 -15.35
C THR A 347 -6.39 -9.87 -15.22
N LEU A 348 -7.00 -10.05 -14.04
CA LEU A 348 -8.38 -9.70 -13.77
C LEU A 348 -8.62 -8.20 -14.02
N TRP A 349 -7.83 -7.36 -13.35
CA TRP A 349 -8.04 -5.92 -13.41
C TRP A 349 -7.68 -5.36 -14.79
N ASP A 350 -6.69 -5.91 -15.49
CA ASP A 350 -6.37 -5.53 -16.88
C ASP A 350 -7.54 -5.82 -17.83
N LYS A 351 -8.19 -6.99 -17.67
CA LYS A 351 -9.38 -7.33 -18.46
C LYS A 351 -10.56 -6.42 -18.15
N LEU A 352 -10.76 -6.07 -16.88
CA LEU A 352 -11.84 -5.16 -16.46
C LEU A 352 -11.62 -3.72 -16.93
N GLU A 353 -10.39 -3.21 -16.83
CA GLU A 353 -9.99 -1.93 -17.41
C GLU A 353 -10.23 -1.90 -18.93
N ASN A 354 -9.91 -3.01 -19.61
CA ASN A 354 -10.13 -3.13 -21.04
C ASN A 354 -11.61 -3.26 -21.44
N ALA A 355 -12.42 -3.97 -20.63
CA ALA A 355 -13.85 -4.11 -20.85
C ALA A 355 -14.61 -2.80 -20.59
N ARG A 356 -14.10 -1.96 -19.67
CA ARG A 356 -14.70 -0.69 -19.25
C ARG A 356 -13.74 0.48 -19.43
N ARG A 357 -13.21 0.65 -20.65
CA ARG A 357 -12.35 1.79 -21.02
C ARG A 357 -13.03 3.14 -20.88
N ASP A 358 -14.36 3.17 -20.79
CA ASP A 358 -15.15 4.35 -20.51
C ASP A 358 -15.04 4.80 -19.04
N CYS A 359 -14.73 3.89 -18.12
CA CYS A 359 -14.61 4.15 -16.69
C CYS A 359 -13.19 4.54 -16.27
N HIS A 360 -13.09 5.14 -15.09
CA HIS A 360 -11.83 5.45 -14.43
C HIS A 360 -11.68 4.59 -13.17
N PHE A 361 -10.57 3.87 -13.06
CA PHE A 361 -10.29 3.00 -11.92
C PHE A 361 -9.41 3.73 -10.90
N ILE A 362 -9.81 3.66 -9.63
CA ILE A 362 -9.04 4.13 -8.48
C ILE A 362 -8.75 2.93 -7.57
N TYR A 363 -7.50 2.51 -7.52
CA TYR A 363 -7.07 1.40 -6.69
C TYR A 363 -6.51 1.89 -5.36
N LEU A 364 -6.98 1.34 -4.24
CA LEU A 364 -6.40 1.55 -2.92
C LEU A 364 -5.69 0.26 -2.53
N THR A 365 -4.38 0.28 -2.37
CA THR A 365 -3.61 -0.95 -2.10
C THR A 365 -2.45 -0.68 -1.15
N HIS A 366 -2.01 -1.71 -0.46
CA HIS A 366 -0.72 -1.73 0.24
C HIS A 366 0.30 -2.64 -0.45
N ASN A 367 -0.05 -3.26 -1.59
CA ASN A 367 0.76 -4.29 -2.21
C ASN A 367 1.62 -3.74 -3.37
N PRO A 368 2.97 -3.69 -3.20
CA PRO A 368 3.86 -3.22 -4.26
C PRO A 368 3.79 -4.05 -5.55
N TYR A 369 3.46 -5.34 -5.48
CA TYR A 369 3.34 -6.20 -6.66
C TYR A 369 2.16 -5.82 -7.54
N PHE A 370 1.03 -5.44 -6.93
CA PHE A 370 -0.12 -4.94 -7.69
C PHE A 370 0.26 -3.64 -8.42
N VAL A 371 0.91 -2.72 -7.71
CA VAL A 371 1.34 -1.44 -8.27
C VAL A 371 2.35 -1.62 -9.40
N SER A 372 3.33 -2.51 -9.23
CA SER A 372 4.34 -2.79 -10.26
C SER A 372 3.76 -3.47 -11.50
N GLY A 373 2.59 -4.12 -11.39
CA GLY A 373 1.89 -4.72 -12.53
C GLY A 373 1.06 -3.74 -13.35
N ARG A 374 0.94 -2.47 -12.93
CA ARG A 374 0.11 -1.46 -13.58
C ARG A 374 0.98 -0.54 -14.43
N ASN A 375 0.77 -0.55 -15.74
CA ASN A 375 1.52 0.30 -16.65
C ASN A 375 0.91 1.70 -16.78
N ASN A 376 1.76 2.73 -16.72
CA ASN A 376 1.39 4.12 -17.03
C ASN A 376 0.26 4.72 -16.15
N THR A 377 0.12 4.22 -14.92
CA THR A 377 -0.89 4.66 -13.95
C THR A 377 -0.30 5.67 -12.98
N LYS A 378 -1.02 6.75 -12.70
CA LYS A 378 -0.59 7.77 -11.72
C LYS A 378 -0.64 7.21 -10.31
N MET A 379 0.36 7.53 -9.49
CA MET A 379 0.50 7.03 -8.12
C MET A 379 0.49 8.15 -7.09
N LEU A 380 -0.33 8.00 -6.06
CA LEU A 380 -0.37 8.86 -4.88
C LEU A 380 -0.06 8.03 -3.64
N TRP A 381 0.94 8.46 -2.87
CA TRP A 381 1.23 7.88 -1.57
C TRP A 381 0.40 8.55 -0.49
N ILE A 382 -0.42 7.78 0.20
CA ILE A 382 -1.11 8.19 1.43
C ILE A 382 -0.15 8.03 2.62
N LYS A 383 0.39 9.15 3.12
CA LYS A 383 1.32 9.14 4.25
C LYS A 383 0.63 8.97 5.59
N SER A 384 -0.50 9.64 5.77
CA SER A 384 -1.22 9.62 7.03
C SER A 384 -2.67 10.05 6.85
N PHE A 385 -3.49 9.67 7.82
CA PHE A 385 -4.89 10.08 7.92
C PHE A 385 -5.16 10.66 9.30
N ASN A 386 -5.70 11.88 9.34
CA ASN A 386 -6.20 12.51 10.55
C ASN A 386 -7.73 12.29 10.64
N PRO A 387 -8.21 11.44 11.57
CA PRO A 387 -9.64 11.15 11.69
C PRO A 387 -10.46 12.34 12.22
N LEU A 388 -9.87 13.22 13.05
CA LEU A 388 -10.58 14.37 13.62
C LEU A 388 -10.90 15.42 12.55
N LYS A 389 -9.97 15.62 11.60
CA LYS A 389 -10.11 16.60 10.51
C LYS A 389 -10.57 16.00 9.19
N ILE A 390 -10.80 14.68 9.17
CA ILE A 390 -11.05 13.86 7.98
C ILE A 390 -10.15 14.33 6.83
N HIS A 391 -8.84 14.18 7.03
CA HIS A 391 -7.85 14.70 6.11
C HIS A 391 -6.74 13.67 5.90
N TRP A 392 -6.38 13.49 4.64
CA TRP A 392 -5.28 12.63 4.23
C TRP A 392 -4.15 13.49 3.69
N ASP A 393 -2.93 13.15 4.10
CA ASP A 393 -1.72 13.73 3.53
C ASP A 393 -1.24 12.84 2.37
N TYR A 394 -1.11 13.44 1.19
CA TYR A 394 -0.76 12.74 -0.05
C TYR A 394 0.52 13.30 -0.67
N LYS A 395 1.32 12.40 -1.26
CA LYS A 395 2.47 12.76 -2.09
C LYS A 395 2.37 12.07 -3.45
N GLU A 396 2.43 12.84 -4.54
CA GLU A 396 2.54 12.25 -5.88
C GLU A 396 3.88 11.54 -6.04
N LEU A 397 3.85 10.34 -6.60
CA LEU A 397 5.02 9.52 -6.88
C LEU A 397 5.31 9.48 -8.38
N PRO A 398 6.60 9.39 -8.78
CA PRO A 398 6.96 9.18 -10.17
C PRO A 398 6.48 7.80 -10.64
N ASN A 399 6.00 7.72 -11.89
CA ASN A 399 5.39 6.50 -12.46
C ASN A 399 6.35 5.30 -12.58
N GLU A 400 7.67 5.52 -12.49
CA GLU A 400 8.66 4.52 -12.88
C GLU A 400 9.22 3.70 -11.71
N ASN A 401 9.15 4.18 -10.46
CA ASN A 401 9.66 3.45 -9.29
C ASN A 401 8.94 3.85 -8.00
N ILE A 402 8.52 2.83 -7.24
CA ILE A 402 8.03 3.00 -5.87
C ILE A 402 9.23 3.36 -4.99
N PRO A 403 9.22 4.49 -4.26
CA PRO A 403 10.31 4.83 -3.36
C PRO A 403 10.51 3.72 -2.32
N GLN A 404 11.75 3.41 -1.98
CA GLN A 404 12.03 2.33 -1.04
C GLN A 404 11.49 2.61 0.35
N GLU A 405 11.46 3.89 0.73
CA GLU A 405 10.85 4.33 1.97
C GLU A 405 9.40 3.86 2.07
N LEU A 406 8.65 3.92 0.96
CA LEU A 406 7.30 3.41 0.87
C LEU A 406 7.29 1.87 0.88
N LEU A 407 8.18 1.18 0.17
CA LEU A 407 8.27 -0.28 0.23
C LEU A 407 8.43 -0.79 1.67
N VAL A 408 9.28 -0.12 2.43
CA VAL A 408 9.54 -0.42 3.84
C VAL A 408 8.30 -0.15 4.71
N GLU A 409 7.62 0.98 4.50
CA GLU A 409 6.36 1.29 5.19
C GLU A 409 5.28 0.24 4.89
N LEU A 410 5.18 -0.21 3.65
CA LEU A 410 4.24 -1.23 3.19
C LEU A 410 4.54 -2.62 3.75
N LEU A 411 5.82 -2.94 3.97
CA LEU A 411 6.21 -4.19 4.63
C LEU A 411 5.72 -4.24 6.08
N GLY A 412 5.38 -3.10 6.70
CA GLY A 412 4.80 -3.03 8.04
C GLY A 412 5.70 -3.59 9.14
N SER A 413 6.99 -3.79 8.83
CA SER A 413 7.93 -4.41 9.76
C SER A 413 8.50 -3.36 10.69
N LYS A 414 8.33 -3.57 11.99
CA LYS A 414 9.01 -2.78 13.04
C LYS A 414 10.47 -3.19 13.24
N LYS A 415 10.92 -4.25 12.56
CA LYS A 415 12.30 -4.73 12.67
C LYS A 415 13.25 -3.79 11.91
N PRO A 416 14.48 -3.61 12.38
CA PRO A 416 15.51 -2.95 11.60
C PRO A 416 15.74 -3.66 10.25
N ILE A 417 16.21 -2.91 9.27
CA ILE A 417 16.39 -3.40 7.90
C ILE A 417 17.83 -3.85 7.71
N LEU A 418 18.01 -4.97 7.01
CA LEU A 418 19.31 -5.45 6.56
C LEU A 418 19.26 -5.58 5.04
N PHE A 419 19.94 -4.66 4.35
CA PHE A 419 20.15 -4.74 2.91
C PHE A 419 21.27 -5.72 2.58
N CYS A 420 21.06 -6.57 1.59
CA CYS A 420 22.08 -7.50 1.10
C CYS A 420 22.15 -7.53 -0.41
N GLU A 421 23.23 -8.08 -0.97
CA GLU A 421 23.37 -8.24 -2.42
C GLU A 421 22.49 -9.37 -2.98
N GLY A 422 22.33 -9.35 -4.30
CA GLY A 422 21.58 -10.34 -5.07
C GLY A 422 20.08 -10.10 -5.11
N THR A 423 19.34 -11.21 -5.17
CA THR A 423 17.89 -11.28 -5.34
C THR A 423 17.30 -12.20 -4.26
N ARG A 424 15.99 -12.40 -4.22
CA ARG A 424 15.39 -13.34 -3.25
C ARG A 424 15.86 -14.79 -3.40
N ASP A 425 16.42 -15.15 -4.56
CA ASP A 425 16.97 -16.49 -4.80
C ASP A 425 18.45 -16.63 -4.47
N SER A 426 19.13 -15.52 -4.14
CA SER A 426 20.57 -15.51 -3.81
C SER A 426 20.87 -16.24 -2.50
N ILE A 427 22.14 -16.63 -2.35
CA ILE A 427 22.63 -17.26 -1.10
C ILE A 427 22.58 -16.24 0.03
N ASP A 428 22.92 -14.98 -0.26
CA ASP A 428 22.86 -13.84 0.64
C ASP A 428 21.51 -13.77 1.34
N TYR A 429 20.43 -13.61 0.56
CA TYR A 429 19.09 -13.46 1.10
C TYR A 429 18.69 -14.67 1.96
N LYS A 430 18.94 -15.89 1.46
CA LYS A 430 18.57 -17.13 2.15
C LYS A 430 19.35 -17.29 3.47
N LEU A 431 20.67 -17.10 3.44
CA LEU A 431 21.53 -17.26 4.61
C LEU A 431 21.25 -16.16 5.65
N TYR A 432 21.18 -14.89 5.24
CA TYR A 432 20.88 -13.80 6.18
C TYR A 432 19.48 -13.91 6.77
N SER A 433 18.49 -14.42 6.02
CA SER A 433 17.16 -14.71 6.57
C SER A 433 17.19 -15.77 7.68
N ILE A 434 18.12 -16.73 7.60
CA ILE A 434 18.33 -17.74 8.65
C ILE A 434 19.06 -17.12 9.85
N LEU A 435 20.13 -16.36 9.60
CA LEU A 435 21.03 -15.84 10.64
C LEU A 435 20.46 -14.63 11.40
N PHE A 436 19.64 -13.79 10.76
CA PHE A 436 19.19 -12.50 11.31
C PHE A 436 17.66 -12.41 11.35
N LYS A 437 17.02 -13.34 12.08
CA LYS A 437 15.56 -13.40 12.26
C LYS A 437 14.95 -12.11 12.84
N ASN A 438 15.76 -11.28 13.52
CA ASN A 438 15.35 -10.01 14.12
C ASN A 438 15.42 -8.82 13.14
N TYR A 439 15.90 -9.04 11.92
CA TYR A 439 15.93 -8.03 10.85
C TYR A 439 14.89 -8.32 9.77
N THR A 440 14.56 -7.30 8.99
CA THR A 440 13.88 -7.44 7.70
C THR A 440 14.94 -7.46 6.60
N ILE A 441 15.12 -8.61 5.95
CA ILE A 441 16.14 -8.78 4.92
C ILE A 441 15.60 -8.28 3.59
N ILE A 442 16.31 -7.35 2.94
CA ILE A 442 15.92 -6.79 1.63
C ILE A 442 17.09 -6.97 0.66
N PRO A 443 16.94 -7.80 -0.39
CA PRO A 443 17.96 -7.89 -1.44
C PRO A 443 17.93 -6.62 -2.31
N ALA A 444 19.10 -6.04 -2.55
CA ALA A 444 19.28 -4.73 -3.17
C ALA A 444 19.81 -4.79 -4.61
N GLY A 445 20.11 -5.97 -5.15
CA GLY A 445 20.84 -6.10 -6.41
C GLY A 445 22.36 -6.08 -6.18
N GLY A 446 23.06 -5.00 -6.54
CA GLY A 446 24.50 -4.89 -6.36
C GLY A 446 24.91 -4.21 -5.04
N HIS A 447 26.21 -4.25 -4.74
CA HIS A 447 26.79 -3.57 -3.57
C HIS A 447 26.50 -2.06 -3.54
N ARG A 448 26.50 -1.37 -4.70
CA ARG A 448 26.28 0.07 -4.77
C ARG A 448 24.87 0.44 -4.32
N GLU A 449 23.90 -0.30 -4.82
CA GLU A 449 22.50 -0.16 -4.47
C GLU A 449 22.31 -0.44 -2.97
N ALA A 450 22.87 -1.54 -2.44
CA ALA A 450 22.80 -1.85 -1.01
C ALA A 450 23.34 -0.70 -0.12
N ILE A 451 24.47 -0.11 -0.54
CA ILE A 451 25.09 1.04 0.14
C ILE A 451 24.19 2.28 0.08
N GLU A 452 23.66 2.62 -1.09
CA GLU A 452 22.82 3.81 -1.28
C GLU A 452 21.50 3.71 -0.52
N TYR A 453 20.87 2.53 -0.55
CA TYR A 453 19.61 2.27 0.16
C TYR A 453 19.77 2.36 1.68
N CYS A 454 20.85 1.76 2.21
CA CYS A 454 21.16 1.86 3.64
C CYS A 454 21.35 3.31 4.08
N LYS A 455 22.07 4.12 3.28
CA LYS A 455 22.26 5.56 3.56
C LYS A 455 20.94 6.32 3.49
N SER A 456 20.14 6.14 2.43
CA SER A 456 18.86 6.84 2.27
C SER A 456 17.93 6.63 3.46
N ILE A 457 17.82 5.40 3.96
CA ILE A 457 16.96 5.11 5.11
C ILE A 457 17.51 5.76 6.39
N ASN A 458 18.82 5.65 6.64
CA ASN A 458 19.42 6.21 7.86
C ASN A 458 19.46 7.74 7.87
N ASP A 459 19.54 8.38 6.70
CA ASP A 459 19.51 9.84 6.55
C ASP A 459 18.09 10.42 6.72
N ASN A 460 17.04 9.59 6.59
CA ASN A 460 15.64 10.01 6.70
C ASN A 460 15.04 9.69 8.08
N GLU A 461 15.04 10.68 8.99
CA GLU A 461 14.48 10.56 10.35
C GLU A 461 12.96 10.27 10.38
N ILE A 462 12.24 10.48 9.29
CA ILE A 462 10.77 10.37 9.19
C ILE A 462 10.26 8.98 9.59
N PHE A 463 11.03 7.93 9.32
CA PHE A 463 10.56 6.55 9.51
C PHE A 463 10.92 5.98 10.89
N ASN A 464 11.82 6.63 11.64
CA ASN A 464 12.40 6.09 12.88
C ASN A 464 12.90 4.64 12.73
N LEU A 465 13.39 4.30 11.53
CA LEU A 465 13.92 2.99 11.19
C LEU A 465 15.45 3.04 11.18
N LYS A 466 16.07 1.91 11.51
CA LYS A 466 17.51 1.72 11.38
C LYS A 466 17.77 0.71 10.28
N ALA A 467 18.64 1.07 9.35
CA ALA A 467 19.11 0.18 8.30
C ALA A 467 20.59 -0.15 8.49
N ILE A 468 20.94 -1.38 8.16
CA ILE A 468 22.31 -1.81 7.92
C ILE A 468 22.42 -2.39 6.52
N ALA A 469 23.63 -2.48 5.97
CA ALA A 469 23.89 -3.25 4.76
C ALA A 469 25.02 -4.26 5.00
N ILE A 470 24.89 -5.47 4.47
CA ILE A 470 26.00 -6.42 4.33
C ILE A 470 26.36 -6.50 2.84
N ILE A 471 27.64 -6.30 2.54
CA ILE A 471 28.17 -6.36 1.18
C ILE A 471 29.37 -7.30 1.10
N ASP A 472 29.63 -7.83 -0.09
CA ASP A 472 30.84 -8.60 -0.37
C ASP A 472 32.09 -7.72 -0.19
N LYS A 473 33.21 -8.32 0.24
CA LYS A 473 34.45 -7.58 0.50
C LYS A 473 35.14 -7.16 -0.80
N ASP A 474 34.93 -7.93 -1.87
CA ASP A 474 35.70 -7.84 -3.10
C ASP A 474 37.21 -7.72 -2.80
N TYR A 475 37.86 -6.66 -3.28
CA TYR A 475 39.27 -6.35 -3.06
C TYR A 475 39.47 -5.03 -2.31
N TYR A 476 38.45 -4.55 -1.59
CA TYR A 476 38.54 -3.32 -0.79
C TYR A 476 39.50 -3.49 0.41
N GLU A 477 40.18 -2.41 0.77
CA GLU A 477 41.17 -2.40 1.85
C GLU A 477 40.55 -1.95 3.19
N ASP A 478 41.20 -2.28 4.31
CA ASP A 478 40.64 -2.09 5.66
C ASP A 478 40.27 -0.63 5.98
N ASN A 479 40.98 0.33 5.38
CA ASN A 479 40.69 1.76 5.54
C ASN A 479 39.33 2.18 4.97
N GLU A 480 38.91 1.59 3.85
CA GLU A 480 37.60 1.85 3.22
C GLU A 480 36.50 1.11 3.97
N ILE A 481 36.79 -0.13 4.35
CA ILE A 481 35.89 -0.96 5.14
C ILE A 481 35.51 -0.23 6.43
N ASN A 482 36.48 0.37 7.14
CA ASN A 482 36.22 1.12 8.36
C ASN A 482 35.33 2.35 8.12
N LYS A 483 35.51 3.08 7.01
CA LYS A 483 34.64 4.22 6.63
C LYS A 483 33.21 3.79 6.33
N TRP A 484 33.01 2.58 5.82
CA TRP A 484 31.68 2.01 5.59
C TRP A 484 31.03 1.55 6.89
N LYS A 485 31.80 0.93 7.78
CA LYS A 485 31.33 0.51 9.11
C LYS A 485 30.77 1.68 9.93
N GLU A 486 31.40 2.85 9.86
CA GLU A 486 30.88 4.10 10.47
C GLU A 486 29.49 4.51 9.95
N LYS A 487 29.09 4.01 8.78
CA LYS A 487 27.81 4.30 8.12
C LYS A 487 26.85 3.10 8.15
N ASN A 488 27.05 2.17 9.09
CA ASN A 488 26.27 0.92 9.23
C ASN A 488 26.31 0.02 7.98
N ILE A 489 27.40 0.07 7.22
CA ILE A 489 27.66 -0.80 6.08
C ILE A 489 28.78 -1.75 6.49
N TYR A 490 28.53 -3.05 6.40
CA TYR A 490 29.39 -4.11 6.91
C TYR A 490 29.85 -5.00 5.76
N PRO A 491 31.03 -4.71 5.17
CA PRO A 491 31.68 -5.64 4.27
C PRO A 491 32.03 -6.95 4.99
N LEU A 492 31.92 -8.07 4.29
CA LEU A 492 32.34 -9.37 4.82
C LEU A 492 33.86 -9.40 5.11
N ASP A 493 34.28 -10.28 6.02
CA ASP A 493 35.72 -10.55 6.23
C ASP A 493 36.32 -11.49 5.18
N ILE A 494 35.45 -12.16 4.42
CA ILE A 494 35.72 -13.03 3.28
C ILE A 494 35.32 -12.34 1.99
N VAL A 495 35.84 -12.79 0.83
CA VAL A 495 35.59 -12.13 -0.45
C VAL A 495 34.11 -12.15 -0.82
N GLU A 496 33.51 -13.34 -0.81
CA GLU A 496 32.12 -13.59 -1.21
C GLU A 496 31.43 -14.44 -0.14
N ILE A 497 30.12 -14.27 0.01
CA ILE A 497 29.34 -15.04 0.98
C ILE A 497 29.40 -16.56 0.76
N GLU A 498 29.56 -17.02 -0.49
CA GLU A 498 29.74 -18.42 -0.86
C GLU A 498 30.93 -19.07 -0.15
N ASN A 499 32.02 -18.32 0.05
CA ASN A 499 33.23 -18.82 0.71
C ASN A 499 32.97 -19.12 2.19
N LEU A 500 31.97 -18.46 2.82
CA LEU A 500 31.57 -18.74 4.20
C LEU A 500 31.11 -20.19 4.34
N LEU A 501 30.31 -20.65 3.37
CA LEU A 501 29.76 -22.00 3.36
C LEU A 501 30.83 -23.08 3.18
N CYS A 502 32.07 -22.69 2.87
CA CYS A 502 33.23 -23.56 2.78
C CYS A 502 34.12 -23.52 4.03
N ASP A 503 33.70 -22.88 5.11
CA ASP A 503 34.44 -22.88 6.37
C ASP A 503 34.70 -24.30 6.91
N GLU A 504 35.89 -24.57 7.45
CA GLU A 504 36.24 -25.91 7.95
C GLU A 504 35.25 -26.45 9.00
N LYS A 505 34.73 -25.61 9.91
CA LYS A 505 33.75 -26.05 10.90
C LYS A 505 32.41 -26.42 10.23
N ILE A 506 31.98 -25.62 9.26
CA ILE A 506 30.75 -25.88 8.48
C ILE A 506 30.91 -27.15 7.65
N LEU A 507 32.07 -27.36 7.01
CA LEU A 507 32.37 -28.57 6.25
C LEU A 507 32.39 -29.83 7.12
N LYS A 508 32.99 -29.77 8.32
CA LYS A 508 32.99 -30.90 9.26
C LYS A 508 31.59 -31.24 9.75
N GLU A 509 30.74 -30.24 9.99
CA GLU A 509 29.36 -30.48 10.40
C GLU A 509 28.53 -31.06 9.24
N ALA A 510 28.75 -30.56 8.02
CA ALA A 510 28.16 -31.12 6.82
C ALA A 510 28.59 -32.57 6.58
N GLN A 511 29.89 -32.87 6.73
CA GLN A 511 30.45 -34.22 6.60
C GLN A 511 29.75 -35.20 7.54
N LYS A 512 29.61 -34.84 8.82
CA LYS A 512 28.91 -35.65 9.82
C LYS A 512 27.44 -35.85 9.46
N ARG A 513 26.72 -34.77 9.13
CA ARG A 513 25.27 -34.82 8.83
C ARG A 513 24.97 -35.60 7.55
N PHE A 514 25.85 -35.50 6.55
CA PHE A 514 25.64 -36.12 5.24
C PHE A 514 26.29 -37.50 5.11
N CYS A 515 26.89 -38.02 6.19
CA CYS A 515 27.57 -39.32 6.24
C CYS A 515 28.65 -39.47 5.15
N ALA A 516 29.43 -38.42 4.93
CA ALA A 516 30.53 -38.43 3.96
C ALA A 516 31.81 -39.03 4.57
N GLU A 517 32.76 -39.44 3.71
CA GLU A 517 34.02 -40.10 4.11
C GLU A 517 34.87 -39.23 5.06
N GLU A 518 35.63 -39.84 5.99
CA GLU A 518 36.37 -39.14 7.06
C GLU A 518 37.42 -38.12 6.54
N ASN A 519 38.04 -38.40 5.40
CA ASN A 519 39.07 -37.54 4.78
C ASN A 519 38.50 -36.51 3.79
N ILE A 520 37.19 -36.48 3.56
CA ILE A 520 36.58 -35.70 2.48
C ILE A 520 36.77 -34.18 2.64
N VAL A 521 36.83 -33.69 3.88
CA VAL A 521 37.07 -32.27 4.19
C VAL A 521 38.49 -31.86 3.80
N GLU A 522 39.49 -32.70 4.08
CA GLU A 522 40.87 -32.42 3.68
C GLU A 522 41.03 -32.49 2.16
N ILE A 523 40.37 -33.43 1.49
CA ILE A 523 40.33 -33.48 0.01
C ILE A 523 39.69 -32.20 -0.56
N ALA A 524 38.59 -31.72 0.03
CA ALA A 524 37.93 -30.50 -0.41
C ALA A 524 38.81 -29.26 -0.22
N LYS A 525 39.58 -29.20 0.89
CA LYS A 525 40.57 -28.14 1.16
C LYS A 525 41.70 -28.14 0.14
N GLU A 526 42.27 -29.31 -0.17
CA GLU A 526 43.34 -29.44 -1.16
C GLU A 526 42.87 -29.05 -2.56
N LYS A 527 41.66 -29.45 -2.97
CA LYS A 527 41.07 -29.03 -4.26
C LYS A 527 40.96 -27.51 -4.41
N LEU A 528 40.61 -26.79 -3.34
CA LEU A 528 40.57 -25.32 -3.40
C LEU A 528 41.96 -24.73 -3.58
N LEU A 529 42.96 -25.23 -2.85
CA LEU A 529 44.34 -24.77 -2.96
C LEU A 529 44.91 -25.02 -4.36
N ASP A 530 44.64 -26.19 -4.94
CA ASP A 530 45.05 -26.51 -6.31
C ASP A 530 44.36 -25.61 -7.35
N GLU A 531 43.08 -25.30 -7.17
CA GLU A 531 42.37 -24.36 -8.04
C GLU A 531 42.95 -22.94 -7.93
N ILE A 532 43.34 -22.49 -6.74
CA ILE A 532 44.02 -21.21 -6.54
C ILE A 532 45.32 -21.20 -7.33
N ASN A 533 46.16 -22.23 -7.19
CA ASN A 533 47.44 -22.27 -7.89
C ASN A 533 47.26 -22.33 -9.41
N LYS A 534 46.22 -23.01 -9.89
CA LYS A 534 45.88 -23.09 -11.32
C LYS A 534 45.44 -21.75 -11.89
N ASN A 535 44.67 -20.94 -11.13
CA ASN A 535 44.06 -19.70 -11.62
C ASN A 535 44.68 -18.41 -11.04
N LYS A 536 45.79 -18.49 -10.32
CA LYS A 536 46.41 -17.35 -9.63
C LYS A 536 46.73 -16.16 -10.54
N GLU A 537 47.15 -16.40 -11.77
CA GLU A 537 47.44 -15.34 -12.74
C GLU A 537 46.16 -14.58 -13.13
N GLN A 538 45.07 -15.31 -13.42
CA GLN A 538 43.78 -14.70 -13.74
C GLN A 538 43.22 -13.90 -12.55
N GLN A 539 43.39 -14.40 -11.34
CA GLN A 539 43.00 -13.68 -10.12
C GLN A 539 43.82 -12.41 -9.90
N ALA A 540 45.13 -12.47 -10.13
CA ALA A 540 46.00 -11.29 -10.05
C ALA A 540 45.64 -10.24 -11.12
N ILE A 541 45.22 -10.65 -12.32
CA ILE A 541 44.68 -9.75 -13.35
C ILE A 541 43.38 -9.08 -12.85
N LYS A 542 42.43 -9.85 -12.31
CA LYS A 542 41.17 -9.31 -11.77
C LYS A 542 41.43 -8.29 -10.66
N TYR A 543 42.32 -8.59 -9.73
CA TYR A 543 42.73 -7.67 -8.67
C TYR A 543 43.35 -6.39 -9.23
N ALA A 544 44.27 -6.51 -10.20
CA ALA A 544 44.89 -5.35 -10.83
C ALA A 544 43.85 -4.46 -11.53
N MET A 545 42.92 -5.05 -12.28
CA MET A 545 41.84 -4.31 -12.94
C MET A 545 40.87 -3.65 -11.96
N PHE A 546 40.57 -4.30 -10.84
CA PHE A 546 39.80 -3.69 -9.77
C PHE A 546 40.52 -2.46 -9.19
N GLY A 547 41.82 -2.58 -8.89
CA GLY A 547 42.64 -1.47 -8.39
C GLY A 547 42.69 -0.29 -9.35
N VAL A 548 42.85 -0.55 -10.65
CA VAL A 548 42.80 0.46 -11.72
C VAL A 548 41.44 1.15 -11.76
N ASN A 549 40.34 0.39 -11.82
CA ASN A 549 38.98 0.95 -11.85
C ASN A 549 38.70 1.84 -10.63
N LYS A 550 39.16 1.42 -9.45
CA LYS A 550 39.03 2.19 -8.22
C LYS A 550 39.78 3.51 -8.29
N LEU A 551 41.03 3.51 -8.75
CA LEU A 551 41.82 4.75 -8.93
C LEU A 551 41.14 5.68 -9.94
N LEU A 552 40.68 5.16 -11.09
CA LEU A 552 39.98 5.94 -12.11
C LEU A 552 38.68 6.57 -11.60
N ASN A 553 37.87 5.84 -10.81
CA ASN A 553 36.64 6.40 -10.22
C ASN A 553 36.94 7.55 -9.24
N ASN A 554 38.07 7.50 -8.54
CA ASN A 554 38.53 8.59 -7.66
C ASN A 554 39.20 9.74 -8.44
N CYS A 555 39.59 9.53 -9.70
CA CYS A 555 40.21 10.57 -10.53
C CYS A 555 39.24 11.71 -10.87
N ILE A 556 37.94 11.42 -10.93
CA ILE A 556 36.89 12.32 -11.44
C ILE A 556 36.08 12.91 -10.27
N ASP A 557 36.75 13.62 -9.35
CA ASP A 557 36.03 14.34 -8.29
C ASP A 557 35.70 15.77 -8.75
N LYS A 558 34.43 15.99 -9.11
CA LYS A 558 33.92 17.23 -9.74
C LYS A 558 34.05 18.49 -8.87
N LYS A 559 34.38 18.36 -7.58
CA LYS A 559 34.23 19.45 -6.60
C LYS A 559 35.42 20.41 -6.48
N ASN A 560 36.59 20.09 -7.03
CA ASN A 560 37.84 20.80 -6.69
C ASN A 560 38.65 21.36 -7.88
N VAL A 561 38.12 21.34 -9.11
CA VAL A 561 38.88 21.79 -10.30
C VAL A 561 38.42 23.19 -10.71
N LYS A 562 39.35 24.16 -10.76
CA LYS A 562 39.03 25.58 -11.00
C LYS A 562 39.21 26.01 -12.47
N SER A 563 39.89 25.20 -13.29
CA SER A 563 40.13 25.47 -14.71
C SER A 563 40.30 24.18 -15.53
N ILE A 564 40.20 24.28 -16.86
CA ILE A 564 40.41 23.15 -17.78
C ILE A 564 41.87 22.66 -17.73
N ASP A 565 42.84 23.58 -17.67
CA ASP A 565 44.27 23.23 -17.62
C ASP A 565 44.63 22.45 -16.34
N GLU A 566 44.06 22.87 -15.19
CA GLU A 566 44.20 22.16 -13.92
C GLU A 566 43.54 20.77 -13.96
N ALA A 567 42.40 20.64 -14.65
CA ALA A 567 41.72 19.36 -14.87
C ALA A 567 42.61 18.38 -15.65
N GLU A 568 43.19 18.84 -16.77
CA GLU A 568 44.04 18.03 -17.63
C GLU A 568 45.32 17.61 -16.91
N GLN A 569 45.95 18.53 -16.17
CA GLN A 569 47.17 18.23 -15.42
C GLN A 569 46.91 17.21 -14.31
N THR A 570 45.84 17.41 -13.51
CA THR A 570 45.46 16.48 -12.44
C THR A 570 45.13 15.09 -12.99
N PHE A 571 44.47 15.01 -14.14
CA PHE A 571 44.16 13.75 -14.79
C PHE A 571 45.43 13.03 -15.26
N LYS A 572 46.37 13.74 -15.92
CA LYS A 572 47.64 13.17 -16.36
C LYS A 572 48.48 12.63 -15.19
N GLU A 573 48.65 13.41 -14.14
CA GLU A 573 49.39 13.00 -12.94
C GLU A 573 48.80 11.73 -12.31
N ARG A 574 47.48 11.67 -12.16
CA ARG A 574 46.80 10.49 -11.60
C ARG A 574 46.90 9.25 -12.50
N ILE A 575 46.92 9.41 -13.82
CA ILE A 575 47.13 8.29 -14.75
C ILE A 575 48.55 7.75 -14.63
N GLU A 576 49.56 8.62 -14.46
CA GLU A 576 50.96 8.21 -14.27
C GLU A 576 51.18 7.42 -12.97
N GLU A 577 50.35 7.64 -11.95
CA GLU A 577 50.36 6.86 -10.69
C GLU A 577 49.85 5.42 -10.85
N ILE A 578 49.11 5.11 -11.93
CA ILE A 578 48.49 3.79 -12.10
C ILE A 578 49.53 2.77 -12.57
N LYS A 579 50.05 1.99 -11.63
CA LYS A 579 51.03 0.93 -11.89
C LYS A 579 50.39 -0.47 -11.86
N ILE A 580 49.80 -0.86 -12.99
CA ILE A 580 49.08 -2.14 -13.15
C ILE A 580 49.94 -3.34 -12.74
N LYS A 581 51.21 -3.35 -13.15
CA LYS A 581 52.13 -4.46 -12.86
C LYS A 581 52.42 -4.63 -11.37
N GLU A 582 52.49 -3.53 -10.61
CA GLU A 582 52.71 -3.60 -9.16
C GLU A 582 51.51 -4.25 -8.45
N PHE A 583 50.27 -3.94 -8.86
CA PHE A 583 49.08 -4.61 -8.33
C PHE A 583 49.06 -6.12 -8.66
N TYR A 584 49.38 -6.46 -9.92
CA TYR A 584 49.45 -7.86 -10.37
C TYR A 584 50.50 -8.64 -9.57
N ASP A 585 51.74 -8.14 -9.52
CA ASP A 585 52.85 -8.82 -8.84
C ASP A 585 52.60 -8.96 -7.33
N LYS A 586 51.97 -7.95 -6.70
CA LYS A 586 51.56 -7.98 -5.28
C LYS A 586 50.58 -9.12 -5.01
N TYR A 587 49.53 -9.26 -5.82
CA TYR A 587 48.49 -10.26 -5.60
C TYR A 587 48.96 -11.67 -5.97
N LEU A 588 49.76 -11.80 -7.02
CA LEU A 588 50.33 -13.08 -7.43
C LEU A 588 51.21 -13.67 -6.31
N LYS A 589 52.08 -12.84 -5.71
CA LYS A 589 52.89 -13.24 -4.55
C LYS A 589 52.03 -13.70 -3.37
N LEU A 590 50.95 -12.98 -3.07
CA LEU A 590 50.02 -13.35 -1.99
C LEU A 590 49.40 -14.73 -2.24
N LEU A 591 48.92 -15.01 -3.46
CA LEU A 591 48.33 -16.31 -3.81
C LEU A 591 49.36 -17.44 -3.80
N ASP A 592 50.58 -17.18 -4.27
CA ASP A 592 51.69 -18.13 -4.20
C ASP A 592 52.07 -18.48 -2.75
N GLU A 593 52.08 -17.49 -1.86
CA GLU A 593 52.31 -17.71 -0.42
C GLU A 593 51.22 -18.59 0.19
N ILE A 594 49.94 -18.27 -0.07
CA ILE A 594 48.78 -19.05 0.42
C ILE A 594 48.89 -20.52 0.00
N TYR A 595 49.25 -20.78 -1.27
CA TYR A 595 49.43 -22.14 -1.78
C TYR A 595 50.60 -22.86 -1.09
N LYS A 596 51.77 -22.19 -0.98
CA LYS A 596 52.97 -22.77 -0.37
C LYS A 596 52.78 -23.11 1.11
N THR A 597 52.10 -22.24 1.87
CA THR A 597 51.85 -22.45 3.29
C THR A 597 50.62 -23.32 3.56
N LYS A 598 49.87 -23.72 2.52
CA LYS A 598 48.57 -24.42 2.62
C LYS A 598 47.58 -23.71 3.57
N ASP A 599 47.55 -22.37 3.57
CA ASP A 599 46.70 -21.58 4.50
C ASP A 599 45.27 -21.49 3.98
N TYR A 600 44.44 -22.46 4.37
CA TYR A 600 43.04 -22.56 3.92
C TYR A 600 42.17 -21.37 4.36
N ASN A 601 42.39 -20.82 5.56
CA ASN A 601 41.59 -19.68 6.02
C ASN A 601 41.89 -18.44 5.16
N LYS A 602 43.17 -18.17 4.85
CA LYS A 602 43.51 -17.09 3.92
C LYS A 602 43.02 -17.35 2.51
N ALA A 603 42.99 -18.61 2.06
CA ALA A 603 42.42 -18.99 0.77
C ALA A 603 40.95 -18.52 0.65
N LEU A 604 40.11 -18.83 1.64
CA LEU A 604 38.71 -18.37 1.67
C LEU A 604 38.58 -16.84 1.75
N GLN A 605 39.50 -16.16 2.44
CA GLN A 605 39.49 -14.70 2.59
C GLN A 605 39.98 -13.93 1.35
N LYS A 606 40.74 -14.56 0.44
CA LYS A 606 41.42 -13.86 -0.67
C LYS A 606 41.10 -14.40 -2.06
N TYR A 607 40.49 -15.59 -2.18
CA TYR A 607 40.15 -16.12 -3.49
C TYR A 607 38.75 -15.66 -3.93
N ASN A 608 38.68 -14.86 -5.00
CA ASN A 608 37.44 -14.29 -5.56
C ASN A 608 36.91 -15.19 -6.68
N SER A 609 36.01 -16.12 -6.36
CA SER A 609 35.37 -16.97 -7.36
C SER A 609 34.07 -17.58 -6.85
N LYS A 610 32.96 -17.21 -7.49
CA LYS A 610 31.64 -17.85 -7.28
C LYS A 610 31.63 -19.37 -7.45
N GLY A 611 32.66 -19.92 -8.10
CA GLY A 611 32.86 -21.36 -8.26
C GLY A 611 33.37 -22.09 -7.01
N VAL A 612 33.82 -21.39 -5.96
CA VAL A 612 34.41 -22.02 -4.74
C VAL A 612 33.46 -23.03 -4.13
N LEU A 613 32.18 -22.65 -3.97
CA LEU A 613 31.16 -23.54 -3.43
C LEU A 613 30.94 -24.78 -4.29
N GLY A 614 31.07 -24.64 -5.62
CA GLY A 614 30.98 -25.76 -6.56
C GLY A 614 32.17 -26.71 -6.52
N ILE A 615 33.35 -26.24 -6.10
CA ILE A 615 34.57 -27.05 -6.00
C ILE A 615 34.61 -27.79 -4.66
N VAL A 616 34.46 -27.02 -3.58
CA VAL A 616 34.55 -27.53 -2.20
C VAL A 616 33.27 -28.26 -1.84
N GLY A 617 32.12 -27.62 -2.02
CA GLY A 617 30.82 -28.16 -1.60
C GLY A 617 30.45 -29.47 -2.32
N ASN A 618 30.63 -29.54 -3.65
CA ASN A 618 30.34 -30.76 -4.40
C ASN A 618 31.27 -31.93 -4.05
N THR A 619 32.43 -31.66 -3.44
CA THR A 619 33.30 -32.71 -2.92
C THR A 619 32.69 -33.36 -1.67
N ILE A 620 31.96 -32.59 -0.86
CA ILE A 620 31.25 -33.11 0.33
C ILE A 620 29.94 -33.81 -0.07
N SER A 621 29.14 -33.19 -0.95
CA SER A 621 27.85 -33.74 -1.34
C SER A 621 27.29 -33.12 -2.63
N GLN A 622 26.52 -33.90 -3.39
CA GLN A 622 25.69 -33.34 -4.46
C GLN A 622 24.63 -32.39 -3.88
N ASN A 623 24.37 -31.27 -4.58
CA ASN A 623 23.48 -30.20 -4.14
C ASN A 623 23.85 -29.62 -2.77
N TYR A 624 25.17 -29.51 -2.50
CA TYR A 624 25.69 -29.02 -1.22
C TYR A 624 25.05 -27.70 -0.78
N LYS A 625 24.89 -26.74 -1.70
CA LYS A 625 24.29 -25.41 -1.45
C LYS A 625 22.95 -25.49 -0.71
N ASP A 626 21.98 -26.25 -1.24
CA ASP A 626 20.65 -26.31 -0.64
C ASP A 626 20.66 -27.14 0.66
N ARG A 627 21.46 -28.21 0.69
CA ARG A 627 21.59 -29.07 1.87
C ARG A 627 22.26 -28.35 3.05
N ILE A 628 23.29 -27.54 2.80
CA ILE A 628 24.01 -26.83 3.86
C ILE A 628 23.18 -25.69 4.43
N LEU A 629 22.44 -24.95 3.59
CA LEU A 629 21.51 -23.93 4.06
C LEU A 629 20.41 -24.55 4.94
N LYS A 630 19.88 -25.72 4.56
CA LYS A 630 18.94 -26.46 5.39
C LYS A 630 19.57 -26.89 6.72
N LEU A 631 20.79 -27.43 6.71
CA LEU A 631 21.52 -27.79 7.94
C LEU A 631 21.72 -26.59 8.87
N ILE A 632 22.14 -25.45 8.33
CA ILE A 632 22.31 -24.21 9.12
C ILE A 632 20.97 -23.76 9.70
N SER A 633 19.87 -23.87 8.94
CA SER A 633 18.53 -23.51 9.44
C SER A 633 18.03 -24.39 10.59
N GLU A 634 18.48 -25.65 10.66
CA GLU A 634 18.09 -26.62 11.69
C GLU A 634 19.03 -26.64 12.91
N ASN A 635 20.20 -25.98 12.83
CA ASN A 635 21.24 -26.06 13.88
C ASN A 635 21.58 -24.66 14.43
N ASP A 636 21.00 -24.31 15.58
CA ASP A 636 21.21 -23.01 16.23
C ASP A 636 22.65 -22.81 16.74
N GLU A 637 23.35 -23.88 17.14
CA GLU A 637 24.76 -23.81 17.55
C GLU A 637 25.64 -23.42 16.35
N LEU A 638 25.39 -24.02 15.18
CA LEU A 638 26.08 -23.67 13.95
C LEU A 638 25.78 -22.23 13.51
N GLN A 639 24.53 -21.77 13.63
CA GLN A 639 24.19 -20.36 13.39
C GLN A 639 24.96 -19.42 14.31
N ASN A 640 25.10 -19.76 15.60
CA ASN A 640 25.86 -18.96 16.56
C ASN A 640 27.35 -18.91 16.20
N ILE A 641 27.96 -20.06 15.84
CA ILE A 641 29.36 -20.11 15.40
C ILE A 641 29.59 -19.21 14.18
N ILE A 642 28.65 -19.23 13.21
CA ILE A 642 28.73 -18.38 12.02
C ILE A 642 28.63 -16.90 12.39
N ARG A 643 27.65 -16.54 13.23
CA ARG A 643 27.45 -15.17 13.71
C ARG A 643 28.68 -14.65 14.47
N GLU A 644 29.23 -15.42 15.40
CA GLU A 644 30.40 -15.03 16.19
C GLU A 644 31.68 -14.89 15.35
N LYS A 645 31.86 -15.75 14.33
CA LYS A 645 33.06 -15.72 13.51
C LYS A 645 33.04 -14.62 12.45
N TYR A 646 31.90 -14.42 11.78
CA TYR A 646 31.83 -13.58 10.57
C TYR A 646 30.98 -12.31 10.72
N PHE A 647 30.13 -12.23 11.75
CA PHE A 647 29.15 -11.16 11.89
C PHE A 647 29.13 -10.55 13.29
N LYS A 648 30.23 -10.67 14.04
CA LYS A 648 30.32 -10.20 15.44
C LYS A 648 30.04 -8.70 15.59
N GLU A 649 30.39 -7.93 14.57
CA GLU A 649 30.19 -6.47 14.55
C GLU A 649 28.76 -6.06 14.19
N ILE A 650 27.93 -7.00 13.72
CA ILE A 650 26.54 -6.71 13.38
C ILE A 650 25.72 -6.70 14.68
N PRO A 651 25.04 -5.59 14.99
CA PRO A 651 24.30 -5.48 16.24
C PRO A 651 23.16 -6.52 16.29
N LEU A 652 23.30 -7.50 17.18
CA LEU A 652 22.22 -8.40 17.55
C LEU A 652 21.28 -7.64 18.49
N GLN A 653 20.17 -7.14 17.95
CA GLN A 653 19.14 -6.53 18.80
C GLN A 653 18.35 -7.64 19.49
N SER A 654 18.32 -7.55 20.82
CA SER A 654 17.59 -8.43 21.75
C SER A 654 16.08 -8.31 21.57
#